data_AF-A0A5N0ULZ2-F1
#
_entry.id   AF-A0A5N0ULZ2-F1
#
_cell.length_a   1.000
_cell.length_b   1.000
_cell.length_c   1.000
_cell.angle_alpha   90.00
_cell.angle_beta   90.00
_cell.angle_gamma   90.00
#
_symmetry.space_group_name_H-M   'P 1'
#
loop_
_entity.id
_entity.type
_entity.pdbx_description
1 polymer ?
#
loop_
_entity_poly.entity_id
_entity_poly.type
_entity_poly.pdbx_seq_one_letter_code
_entity_poly.pdbx_strand_id
1 'polypeptide(L)'
;MTGALGGGGTTPQPPVRDAVHGPIDVSDTTGSPSPVLARLIQSRPVQRLRRIKQLGFASQSYVAADHSRYAHSIGTMHVMRRLLGQVAGQHSQLTATLIREYAAVYDSEPPLAADVLAEHLLVAALLQDLGELPYQQATRDFFVPDDDLREWVGSKIEQDVSLWPAKPVFTLACLYEDEIQDVLAELNLHFIAFLVTAERWRGEWQSRFLPLRHMLDGEIDADRLDYVHRDAQHTIGVLGKSGDVISAILSYDELGPVCSDPAQLGNFLAMRAHLYSSVYFAPHNRFRVMLLKSILQGVRESPVAEQFLLLPARHIGTAAFLELDDVSLEAEITSLSRSPLRARLSKRTSIALTEFTSSTGAYEHFWLREQENPAGEPPAVSVPQDVFFEIYEPSAPRRSGVRLAMPTPIGETELVGITEVNGPYFEVPTSGRATLPIPGDVLVFYPRNGRGRDLSLLKKAFQDNTLRTALVAKARGEWNGVPADTRQLPGFDGPAVFVSYCVDDITTVRRLVKELHRRRRRYYAIVEPNQGIGGTTARNSIDGVLRTDAAIVVASRSYQDRCQTQLNGNIMHEIRTMHDRRIPAPSGYPVVPVSVHPHREVANIPWSLLGMDAPPFTGTVLEKASDPELGATVEAALAAIGSEFAGAAGELPR
;
A
#
# COMPACT_ATOMS: atom_id res chain seq x y z
N MET A 1 -42.40 -1.36 25.06
CA MET A 1 -42.83 -2.58 25.78
C MET A 1 -41.61 -3.47 25.90
N THR A 2 -41.08 -3.54 27.12
CA THR A 2 -39.95 -4.38 27.52
C THR A 2 -40.38 -5.84 27.57
N GLY A 3 -39.96 -6.63 26.57
CA GLY A 3 -40.11 -8.07 26.58
C GLY A 3 -38.81 -8.72 27.02
N ALA A 4 -38.76 -9.20 28.26
CA ALA A 4 -37.72 -10.08 28.75
C ALA A 4 -37.76 -11.40 27.95
N LEU A 5 -36.68 -11.72 27.23
CA LEU A 5 -36.49 -13.06 26.66
C LEU A 5 -35.75 -13.90 27.71
N GLY A 6 -36.53 -14.73 28.40
CA GLY A 6 -36.04 -15.81 29.24
C GLY A 6 -35.28 -16.87 28.44
N GLY A 7 -34.45 -17.63 29.17
CA GLY A 7 -33.50 -18.61 28.64
C GLY A 7 -34.09 -19.53 27.56
N GLY A 8 -33.53 -19.42 26.37
CA GLY A 8 -33.70 -20.40 25.29
C GLY A 8 -32.40 -21.16 25.10
N GLY A 9 -32.47 -22.49 25.13
CA GLY A 9 -31.37 -23.33 24.66
C GLY A 9 -30.98 -22.91 23.25
N THR A 10 -29.69 -22.65 23.04
CA THR A 10 -29.13 -22.19 21.77
C THR A 10 -29.25 -23.30 20.74
N THR A 11 -30.28 -23.24 19.88
CA THR A 11 -30.34 -24.10 18.70
C THR A 11 -29.08 -23.90 17.87
N PRO A 12 -28.34 -24.96 17.49
CA PRO A 12 -27.14 -24.82 16.68
C PRO A 12 -27.46 -24.11 15.37
N GLN A 13 -26.67 -23.08 15.03
CA GLN A 13 -26.87 -22.38 13.77
C GLN A 13 -26.56 -23.32 12.60
N PRO A 14 -27.38 -23.31 11.53
CA PRO A 14 -27.08 -24.11 10.35
C PRO A 14 -25.76 -23.66 9.73
N PRO A 15 -24.96 -24.59 9.18
CA PRO A 15 -23.67 -24.25 8.60
C PRO A 15 -23.84 -23.33 7.38
N VAL A 16 -22.90 -22.41 7.20
CA VAL A 16 -22.83 -21.57 6.00
C VAL A 16 -22.44 -22.47 4.82
N ARG A 17 -23.17 -22.38 3.71
CA ARG A 17 -22.87 -23.16 2.51
C ARG A 17 -21.85 -22.40 1.66
N ASP A 18 -20.67 -22.96 1.50
CA ASP A 18 -19.60 -22.41 0.68
C ASP A 18 -19.27 -23.36 -0.48
N ALA A 19 -19.00 -22.78 -1.66
CA ALA A 19 -18.71 -23.55 -2.86
C ALA A 19 -17.29 -24.14 -2.86
N VAL A 20 -16.37 -23.60 -2.05
CA VAL A 20 -14.96 -24.00 -2.00
C VAL A 20 -14.74 -25.04 -0.92
N HIS A 21 -15.17 -24.73 0.31
CA HIS A 21 -14.93 -25.58 1.48
C HIS A 21 -16.12 -26.47 1.85
N GLY A 22 -17.25 -26.35 1.14
CA GLY A 22 -18.48 -27.06 1.49
C GLY A 22 -19.20 -26.41 2.68
N PRO A 23 -19.83 -27.20 3.57
CA PRO A 23 -20.45 -26.66 4.77
C PRO A 23 -19.40 -26.08 5.73
N ILE A 24 -19.49 -24.80 6.03
CA ILE A 24 -18.65 -24.09 6.99
C ILE A 24 -19.38 -23.99 8.33
N ASP A 25 -18.76 -24.57 9.36
CA ASP A 25 -19.20 -24.43 10.73
C ASP A 25 -18.92 -23.01 11.26
N VAL A 26 -19.87 -22.46 12.00
CA VAL A 26 -19.78 -21.14 12.68
C VAL A 26 -19.84 -21.28 14.20
N SER A 27 -19.70 -22.50 14.71
CA SER A 27 -19.46 -22.81 16.13
C SER A 27 -18.11 -22.26 16.61
N ASP A 28 -17.91 -22.21 17.92
CA ASP A 28 -16.58 -22.08 18.50
C ASP A 28 -15.72 -23.34 18.23
N THR A 29 -14.49 -23.36 18.73
CA THR A 29 -13.57 -24.50 18.57
C THR A 29 -13.93 -25.73 19.40
N THR A 30 -14.90 -25.63 20.32
CA THR A 30 -15.44 -26.77 21.08
C THR A 30 -16.58 -27.48 20.35
N GLY A 31 -17.06 -26.89 19.25
CA GLY A 31 -18.26 -27.33 18.54
C GLY A 31 -19.56 -26.78 19.13
N SER A 32 -19.48 -25.87 20.10
CA SER A 32 -20.63 -25.18 20.68
C SER A 32 -20.98 -23.93 19.86
N PRO A 33 -22.25 -23.50 19.78
CA PRO A 33 -22.60 -22.28 19.04
C PRO A 33 -21.82 -21.07 19.59
N SER A 34 -21.03 -20.39 18.75
CA SER A 34 -20.34 -19.14 19.13
C SER A 34 -21.27 -17.95 18.84
N PRO A 35 -21.80 -17.27 19.87
CA PRO A 35 -22.58 -16.04 19.66
C PRO A 35 -21.71 -14.91 19.10
N VAL A 36 -20.41 -14.92 19.39
CA VAL A 36 -19.42 -13.95 18.90
C VAL A 36 -19.31 -14.05 17.38
N LEU A 37 -18.93 -15.23 16.86
CA LEU A 37 -18.77 -15.42 15.41
C LEU A 37 -20.09 -15.19 14.66
N ALA A 38 -21.21 -15.69 15.20
CA ALA A 38 -22.52 -15.51 14.58
C ALA A 38 -22.93 -14.03 14.48
N ARG A 39 -22.69 -13.22 15.53
CA ARG A 39 -22.99 -11.78 15.52
C ARG A 39 -22.00 -11.00 14.63
N LEU A 40 -20.70 -11.30 14.70
CA LEU A 40 -19.68 -10.65 13.86
C LEU A 40 -19.98 -10.85 12.37
N ILE A 41 -20.34 -12.07 11.96
CA ILE A 41 -20.69 -12.35 10.56
C ILE A 41 -21.83 -11.44 10.08
N GLN A 42 -22.80 -11.11 10.95
CA GLN A 42 -23.93 -10.24 10.63
C GLN A 42 -23.65 -8.74 10.80
N SER A 43 -22.50 -8.37 11.37
CA SER A 43 -22.17 -6.97 11.63
C SER A 43 -22.05 -6.14 10.36
N ARG A 44 -22.31 -4.84 10.45
CA ARG A 44 -22.26 -3.93 9.29
C ARG A 44 -20.89 -3.95 8.57
N PRO A 45 -19.73 -3.89 9.26
CA PRO A 45 -18.43 -3.94 8.59
C PRO A 45 -18.18 -5.24 7.81
N VAL A 46 -18.60 -6.39 8.36
CA VAL A 46 -18.45 -7.69 7.66
C VAL A 46 -19.43 -7.78 6.50
N GLN A 47 -20.69 -7.36 6.66
CA GLN A 47 -21.69 -7.39 5.59
C GLN A 47 -21.34 -6.47 4.41
N ARG A 48 -20.63 -5.36 4.66
CA ARG A 48 -20.08 -4.49 3.59
C ARG A 48 -19.21 -5.29 2.61
N LEU A 49 -18.42 -6.25 3.08
CA LEU A 49 -17.53 -7.07 2.24
C LEU A 49 -18.28 -7.89 1.18
N ARG A 50 -19.61 -8.03 1.26
CA ARG A 50 -20.42 -8.67 0.20
C ARG A 50 -20.44 -7.86 -1.10
N ARG A 51 -20.27 -6.54 -1.00
CA ARG A 51 -20.29 -5.60 -2.13
C ARG A 51 -18.89 -5.22 -2.61
N ILE A 52 -17.87 -5.97 -2.17
CA ILE A 52 -16.48 -5.81 -2.57
C ILE A 52 -16.01 -7.14 -3.15
N LYS A 53 -15.67 -7.15 -4.44
CA LYS A 53 -15.16 -8.34 -5.13
C LYS A 53 -13.75 -8.66 -4.67
N GLN A 54 -13.45 -9.95 -4.49
CA GLN A 54 -12.11 -10.42 -4.13
C GLN A 54 -11.08 -10.05 -5.21
N LEU A 55 -11.41 -10.35 -6.47
CA LEU A 55 -10.50 -10.17 -7.61
C LEU A 55 -10.77 -8.91 -8.43
N GLY A 56 -11.60 -7.99 -7.91
CA GLY A 56 -11.95 -6.73 -8.57
C GLY A 56 -12.40 -6.94 -10.02
N PHE A 57 -11.62 -6.42 -10.97
CA PHE A 57 -11.96 -6.47 -12.39
C PHE A 57 -11.74 -7.82 -13.08
N ALA A 58 -11.22 -8.85 -12.39
CA ALA A 58 -11.02 -10.17 -13.00
C ALA A 58 -12.33 -10.81 -13.45
N SER A 59 -13.46 -10.50 -12.79
CA SER A 59 -14.83 -10.89 -13.18
C SER A 59 -15.17 -10.62 -14.65
N GLN A 60 -14.50 -9.64 -15.26
CA GLN A 60 -14.75 -9.27 -16.64
C GLN A 60 -14.10 -10.19 -17.68
N SER A 61 -13.10 -10.98 -17.28
CA SER A 61 -12.47 -12.00 -18.12
C SER A 61 -12.75 -13.41 -17.64
N TYR A 62 -13.03 -13.57 -16.34
CA TYR A 62 -13.45 -14.80 -15.72
C TYR A 62 -14.84 -14.56 -15.12
N VAL A 63 -15.90 -14.93 -15.84
CA VAL A 63 -17.29 -14.63 -15.43
C VAL A 63 -17.64 -15.20 -14.05
N ALA A 64 -16.99 -16.29 -13.62
CA ALA A 64 -17.19 -16.86 -12.30
C ALA A 64 -16.45 -16.10 -11.17
N ALA A 65 -15.50 -15.21 -11.48
CA ALA A 65 -14.69 -14.46 -10.52
C ALA A 65 -15.42 -13.25 -9.90
N ASP A 66 -16.70 -13.44 -9.56
CA ASP A 66 -17.58 -12.47 -8.90
C ASP A 66 -17.70 -12.73 -7.38
N HIS A 67 -16.91 -13.65 -6.83
CA HIS A 67 -16.91 -13.94 -5.40
C HIS A 67 -16.45 -12.72 -4.59
N SER A 68 -17.14 -12.48 -3.48
CA SER A 68 -16.94 -11.31 -2.62
C SER A 68 -15.91 -11.57 -1.52
N ARG A 69 -15.30 -10.51 -0.99
CA ARG A 69 -14.45 -10.58 0.20
C ARG A 69 -15.13 -11.19 1.41
N TYR A 70 -16.44 -11.03 1.53
CA TYR A 70 -17.23 -11.69 2.58
C TYR A 70 -17.09 -13.23 2.55
N ALA A 71 -17.12 -13.83 1.37
CA ALA A 71 -17.00 -15.28 1.22
C ALA A 71 -15.57 -15.73 1.56
N HIS A 72 -14.58 -14.93 1.15
CA HIS A 72 -13.18 -15.12 1.51
C HIS A 72 -12.98 -15.03 3.03
N SER A 73 -13.46 -13.98 3.72
CA SER A 73 -13.35 -13.83 5.18
C SER A 73 -13.90 -15.02 5.96
N ILE A 74 -15.08 -15.53 5.58
CA ILE A 74 -15.67 -16.73 6.21
C ILE A 74 -14.84 -17.98 5.90
N GLY A 75 -14.34 -18.09 4.66
CA GLY A 75 -13.46 -19.17 4.25
C GLY A 75 -12.12 -19.17 4.99
N THR A 76 -11.50 -18.00 5.18
CA THR A 76 -10.28 -17.82 5.95
C THR A 76 -10.47 -18.19 7.42
N MET A 77 -11.60 -17.78 8.04
CA MET A 77 -11.98 -18.25 9.38
C MET A 77 -12.12 -19.78 9.44
N HIS A 78 -12.76 -20.39 8.44
CA HIS A 78 -12.91 -21.85 8.38
C HIS A 78 -11.56 -22.56 8.25
N VAL A 79 -10.69 -22.08 7.36
CA VAL A 79 -9.34 -22.61 7.17
C VAL A 79 -8.53 -22.46 8.45
N MET A 80 -8.62 -21.31 9.14
CA MET A 80 -7.98 -21.11 10.44
C MET A 80 -8.45 -22.14 11.46
N ARG A 81 -9.76 -22.44 11.54
CA ARG A 81 -10.27 -23.50 12.43
C ARG A 81 -9.63 -24.85 12.14
N ARG A 82 -9.51 -25.21 10.86
CA ARG A 82 -8.89 -26.47 10.44
C ARG A 82 -7.41 -26.52 10.74
N LEU A 83 -6.69 -25.42 10.53
CA LEU A 83 -5.29 -25.28 10.92
C LEU A 83 -5.15 -25.47 12.43
N LEU A 84 -5.93 -24.75 13.25
CA LEU A 84 -5.89 -24.90 14.70
C LEU A 84 -6.14 -26.34 15.16
N GLY A 85 -7.12 -27.02 14.57
CA GLY A 85 -7.37 -28.44 14.84
C GLY A 85 -6.19 -29.34 14.48
N GLN A 86 -5.52 -29.06 13.37
CA GLN A 86 -4.32 -29.80 12.93
C GLN A 86 -3.14 -29.59 13.89
N VAL A 87 -2.79 -28.34 14.21
CA VAL A 87 -1.61 -28.04 15.04
C VAL A 87 -1.83 -28.38 16.52
N ALA A 88 -3.05 -28.18 17.04
CA ALA A 88 -3.35 -28.47 18.45
C ALA A 88 -3.30 -29.97 18.77
N GLY A 89 -3.72 -30.83 17.83
CA GLY A 89 -3.70 -32.28 18.00
C GLY A 89 -2.29 -32.88 18.05
N GLN A 90 -1.29 -32.20 17.47
CA GLN A 90 0.08 -32.72 17.34
C GLN A 90 1.06 -32.10 18.35
N HIS A 91 0.82 -30.87 18.85
CA HIS A 91 1.80 -30.16 19.69
C HIS A 91 1.20 -29.26 20.79
N SER A 92 0.82 -29.87 21.93
CA SER A 92 0.34 -29.15 23.13
C SER A 92 1.33 -28.09 23.67
N GLN A 93 2.61 -28.20 23.33
CA GLN A 93 3.67 -27.31 23.78
C GLN A 93 3.65 -25.92 23.12
N LEU A 94 3.21 -25.81 21.85
CA LEU A 94 3.08 -24.52 21.17
C LEU A 94 1.96 -23.69 21.82
N THR A 95 0.78 -24.29 21.96
CA THR A 95 -0.38 -23.66 22.63
C THR A 95 -0.04 -23.23 24.05
N ALA A 96 0.62 -24.11 24.82
CA ALA A 96 1.06 -23.76 26.17
C ALA A 96 2.06 -22.60 26.19
N THR A 97 2.96 -22.51 25.21
CA THR A 97 3.92 -21.40 25.09
C THR A 97 3.21 -20.09 24.78
N LEU A 98 2.29 -20.09 23.81
CA LEU A 98 1.55 -18.89 23.44
C LEU A 98 0.65 -18.38 24.55
N ILE A 99 0.00 -19.28 25.32
CA ILE A 99 -0.77 -18.89 26.51
C ILE A 99 0.13 -18.26 27.56
N ARG A 100 1.35 -18.79 27.79
CA ARG A 100 2.31 -18.17 28.72
C ARG A 100 2.77 -16.80 28.24
N GLU A 101 3.10 -16.66 26.95
CA GLU A 101 3.48 -15.36 26.37
C GLU A 101 2.33 -14.34 26.46
N TYR A 102 1.09 -14.77 26.23
CA TYR A 102 -0.09 -13.94 26.41
C TYR A 102 -0.24 -13.50 27.87
N ALA A 103 -0.15 -14.41 28.83
CA ALA A 103 -0.24 -14.10 30.25
C ALA A 103 0.87 -13.13 30.70
N ALA A 104 2.08 -13.26 30.16
CA ALA A 104 3.19 -12.36 30.44
C ALA A 104 2.96 -10.93 29.92
N VAL A 105 2.13 -10.75 28.90
CA VAL A 105 1.80 -9.44 28.30
C VAL A 105 0.58 -8.79 28.97
N TYR A 106 -0.44 -9.59 29.31
CA TYR A 106 -1.75 -9.08 29.74
C TYR A 106 -2.10 -9.31 31.20
N ASP A 107 -1.24 -9.98 31.98
CA ASP A 107 -1.47 -10.29 33.40
C ASP A 107 -2.88 -10.87 33.67
N SER A 108 -3.27 -11.85 32.85
CA SER A 108 -4.63 -12.42 32.88
C SER A 108 -4.79 -13.46 33.99
N GLU A 109 -5.61 -13.16 35.00
CA GLU A 109 -6.13 -14.13 35.97
C GLU A 109 -7.67 -14.30 35.81
N PRO A 110 -8.18 -15.53 35.55
CA PRO A 110 -7.44 -16.78 35.33
C PRO A 110 -6.67 -16.80 34.00
N PRO A 111 -5.69 -17.71 33.84
CA PRO A 111 -4.93 -17.85 32.59
C PRO A 111 -5.84 -18.05 31.38
N LEU A 112 -5.47 -17.46 30.25
CA LEU A 112 -6.19 -17.60 28.99
C LEU A 112 -6.35 -19.08 28.63
N ALA A 113 -7.59 -19.53 28.51
CA ALA A 113 -7.89 -20.90 28.09
C ALA A 113 -7.61 -21.08 26.58
N ALA A 114 -7.26 -22.31 26.18
CA ALA A 114 -6.82 -22.59 24.81
C ALA A 114 -7.92 -22.38 23.75
N ASP A 115 -9.17 -22.68 24.11
CA ASP A 115 -10.36 -22.40 23.32
C ASP A 115 -10.60 -20.90 23.14
N VAL A 116 -10.38 -20.11 24.19
CA VAL A 116 -10.46 -18.64 24.10
C VAL A 116 -9.36 -18.08 23.19
N LEU A 117 -8.11 -18.55 23.30
CA LEU A 117 -7.05 -18.18 22.36
C LEU A 117 -7.41 -18.54 20.91
N ALA A 118 -7.98 -19.72 20.72
CA ALA A 118 -8.43 -20.16 19.40
C ALA A 118 -9.55 -19.25 18.86
N GLU A 119 -10.49 -18.83 19.70
CA GLU A 119 -11.54 -17.88 19.30
C GLU A 119 -10.96 -16.52 18.88
N HIS A 120 -9.93 -15.99 19.55
CA HIS A 120 -9.22 -14.78 19.10
C HIS A 120 -8.66 -14.93 17.68
N LEU A 121 -8.08 -16.10 17.36
CA LEU A 121 -7.50 -16.37 16.04
C LEU A 121 -8.57 -16.54 14.96
N LEU A 122 -9.70 -17.18 15.28
CA LEU A 122 -10.85 -17.26 14.37
C LEU A 122 -11.43 -15.87 14.08
N VAL A 123 -11.58 -15.04 15.10
CA VAL A 123 -12.03 -13.65 14.96
C VAL A 123 -11.02 -12.85 14.13
N ALA A 124 -9.73 -12.92 14.42
CA ALA A 124 -8.70 -12.23 13.64
C ALA A 124 -8.74 -12.66 12.15
N ALA A 125 -8.82 -13.96 11.89
CA ALA A 125 -8.94 -14.52 10.53
C ALA A 125 -10.20 -14.03 9.79
N LEU A 126 -11.33 -13.91 10.49
CA LEU A 126 -12.57 -13.36 9.93
C LEU A 126 -12.45 -11.87 9.60
N LEU A 127 -11.75 -11.09 10.43
CA LEU A 127 -11.79 -9.62 10.40
C LEU A 127 -10.56 -8.95 9.74
N GLN A 128 -9.52 -9.69 9.38
CA GLN A 128 -8.27 -9.10 8.83
C GLN A 128 -8.47 -8.24 7.56
N ASP A 129 -9.54 -8.52 6.81
CA ASP A 129 -9.87 -7.87 5.54
C ASP A 129 -10.95 -6.79 5.65
N LEU A 130 -11.41 -6.43 6.87
CA LEU A 130 -12.43 -5.39 7.08
C LEU A 130 -12.07 -4.04 6.42
N GLY A 131 -10.79 -3.66 6.50
CA GLY A 131 -10.25 -2.40 5.99
C GLY A 131 -10.04 -2.37 4.47
N GLU A 132 -10.47 -3.37 3.71
CA GLU A 132 -10.28 -3.36 2.27
C GLU A 132 -11.19 -2.33 1.58
N LEU A 133 -10.62 -1.57 0.63
CA LEU A 133 -11.31 -0.65 -0.24
C LEU A 133 -11.82 -1.36 -1.51
N PRO A 134 -12.87 -0.82 -2.15
CA PRO A 134 -13.26 -1.27 -3.48
C PRO A 134 -12.13 -1.13 -4.46
N TYR A 135 -11.90 -2.13 -5.29
CA TYR A 135 -10.77 -2.15 -6.23
C TYR A 135 -9.44 -1.72 -5.58
N GLN A 136 -9.12 -2.21 -4.36
CA GLN A 136 -7.98 -1.80 -3.51
C GLN A 136 -6.70 -1.39 -4.27
N GLN A 137 -6.28 -2.18 -5.27
CA GLN A 137 -5.07 -1.91 -6.05
C GLN A 137 -5.11 -0.57 -6.82
N ALA A 138 -6.29 -0.10 -7.19
CA ALA A 138 -6.55 1.17 -7.83
C ALA A 138 -6.79 2.30 -6.81
N THR A 139 -7.40 2.01 -5.66
CA THR A 139 -8.01 3.01 -4.77
C THR A 139 -7.22 3.31 -3.51
N ARG A 140 -6.27 2.46 -3.10
CA ARG A 140 -5.49 2.59 -1.85
C ARG A 140 -4.75 3.93 -1.67
N ASP A 141 -4.35 4.55 -2.77
CA ASP A 141 -3.60 5.81 -2.77
C ASP A 141 -4.54 7.04 -2.88
N PHE A 142 -5.84 6.78 -3.09
CA PHE A 142 -6.87 7.78 -3.31
C PHE A 142 -7.75 7.96 -2.08
N PHE A 143 -8.16 6.88 -1.42
CA PHE A 143 -8.95 6.95 -0.20
C PHE A 143 -8.06 6.67 1.00
N VAL A 144 -7.80 7.70 1.79
CA VAL A 144 -6.96 7.61 2.98
C VAL A 144 -7.78 8.01 4.21
N PRO A 145 -7.48 7.43 5.38
CA PRO A 145 -8.03 7.90 6.65
C PRO A 145 -7.75 9.39 6.85
N ASP A 146 -8.74 10.14 7.33
CA ASP A 146 -8.51 11.50 7.83
C ASP A 146 -7.67 11.49 9.11
N ASP A 147 -7.17 12.67 9.49
CA ASP A 147 -6.26 12.80 10.63
C ASP A 147 -6.98 12.50 11.96
N ASP A 148 -8.26 12.88 12.09
CA ASP A 148 -9.12 12.57 13.25
C ASP A 148 -9.25 11.04 13.45
N LEU A 149 -9.51 10.29 12.37
CA LEU A 149 -9.61 8.84 12.42
C LEU A 149 -8.28 8.20 12.81
N ARG A 150 -7.16 8.70 12.29
CA ARG A 150 -5.83 8.21 12.65
C ARG A 150 -5.52 8.47 14.11
N GLU A 151 -5.79 9.66 14.61
CA GLU A 151 -5.59 10.00 16.02
C GLU A 151 -6.46 9.11 16.91
N TRP A 152 -7.74 8.96 16.58
CA TRP A 152 -8.66 8.13 17.33
C TRP A 152 -8.22 6.66 17.36
N VAL A 153 -7.92 6.05 16.21
CA VAL A 153 -7.42 4.66 16.15
C VAL A 153 -6.10 4.51 16.90
N GLY A 154 -5.15 5.42 16.70
CA GLY A 154 -3.86 5.40 17.37
C GLY A 154 -3.99 5.45 18.90
N SER A 155 -4.95 6.22 19.41
CA SER A 155 -5.26 6.27 20.84
C SER A 155 -5.81 4.96 21.38
N LYS A 156 -6.58 4.20 20.59
CA LYS A 156 -7.19 2.92 21.00
C LYS A 156 -6.19 1.78 21.14
N ILE A 157 -5.09 1.84 20.39
CA ILE A 157 -4.05 0.81 20.37
C ILE A 157 -2.71 1.26 20.95
N GLU A 158 -2.65 2.50 21.45
CA GLU A 158 -1.43 3.10 21.99
C GLU A 158 -0.24 3.08 21.00
N GLN A 159 -0.51 3.35 19.72
CA GLN A 159 0.51 3.39 18.65
C GLN A 159 0.38 4.67 17.82
N ASP A 160 1.52 5.16 17.30
CA ASP A 160 1.54 6.19 16.27
C ASP A 160 1.21 5.55 14.91
N VAL A 161 -0.01 5.81 14.43
CA VAL A 161 -0.54 5.31 13.15
C VAL A 161 -0.54 6.35 12.02
N SER A 162 0.08 7.51 12.24
CA SER A 162 0.10 8.62 11.26
C SER A 162 0.63 8.19 9.88
N LEU A 163 1.63 7.31 9.87
CA LEU A 163 2.28 6.79 8.67
C LEU A 163 1.79 5.40 8.24
N TRP A 164 0.78 4.84 8.92
CA TRP A 164 0.27 3.52 8.56
C TRP A 164 -0.49 3.58 7.22
N PRO A 165 -0.42 2.51 6.39
CA PRO A 165 -1.26 2.39 5.21
C PRO A 165 -2.75 2.45 5.55
N ALA A 166 -3.59 2.79 4.57
CA ALA A 166 -5.03 2.98 4.77
C ALA A 166 -5.74 1.72 5.31
N LYS A 167 -5.46 0.54 4.73
CA LYS A 167 -6.15 -0.72 5.09
C LYS A 167 -6.06 -1.04 6.60
N PRO A 168 -4.86 -1.14 7.22
CA PRO A 168 -4.76 -1.39 8.67
C PRO A 168 -5.55 -0.39 9.53
N VAL A 169 -5.51 0.90 9.18
CA VAL A 169 -6.25 1.94 9.93
C VAL A 169 -7.75 1.74 9.79
N PHE A 170 -8.26 1.46 8.59
CA PHE A 170 -9.69 1.18 8.39
C PHE A 170 -10.14 -0.15 9.02
N THR A 171 -9.28 -1.18 9.03
CA THR A 171 -9.54 -2.44 9.73
C THR A 171 -9.73 -2.17 11.22
N LEU A 172 -8.82 -1.41 11.84
CA LEU A 172 -8.93 -1.02 13.24
C LEU A 172 -10.14 -0.11 13.48
N ALA A 173 -10.42 0.82 12.57
CA ALA A 173 -11.58 1.68 12.66
C ALA A 173 -12.87 0.87 12.79
N CYS A 174 -13.04 -0.13 11.93
CA CYS A 174 -14.18 -1.05 11.99
C CYS A 174 -14.17 -1.92 13.25
N LEU A 175 -12.99 -2.38 13.68
CA LEU A 175 -12.84 -3.22 14.88
C LEU A 175 -13.29 -2.48 16.15
N TYR A 176 -13.06 -1.16 16.21
CA TYR A 176 -13.44 -0.30 17.32
C TYR A 176 -14.78 0.42 17.11
N GLU A 177 -15.62 0.04 16.14
CA GLU A 177 -17.02 0.48 16.12
C GLU A 177 -17.80 -0.16 17.29
N ASP A 178 -18.71 0.60 17.92
CA ASP A 178 -19.47 0.15 19.10
C ASP A 178 -20.14 -1.23 18.87
N GLU A 179 -20.73 -1.43 17.69
CA GLU A 179 -21.36 -2.70 17.29
C GLU A 179 -20.39 -3.90 17.42
N ILE A 180 -19.12 -3.73 17.02
CA ILE A 180 -18.12 -4.79 17.06
C ILE A 180 -17.54 -4.95 18.47
N GLN A 181 -17.24 -3.84 19.15
CA GLN A 181 -16.72 -3.87 20.52
C GLN A 181 -17.67 -4.61 21.47
N ASP A 182 -18.97 -4.34 21.36
CA ASP A 182 -20.01 -5.00 22.16
C ASP A 182 -20.11 -6.52 21.90
N VAL A 183 -19.73 -6.97 20.71
CA VAL A 183 -19.68 -8.40 20.37
C VAL A 183 -18.43 -9.05 20.93
N LEU A 184 -17.32 -8.30 20.99
CA LEU A 184 -16.00 -8.76 21.41
C LEU A 184 -15.71 -8.54 22.89
N ALA A 185 -16.70 -8.15 23.70
CA ALA A 185 -16.49 -7.77 25.11
C ALA A 185 -15.80 -8.84 25.97
N GLU A 186 -16.00 -10.13 25.65
CA GLU A 186 -15.39 -11.27 26.35
C GLU A 186 -14.00 -11.65 25.80
N LEU A 187 -13.56 -11.02 24.71
CA LEU A 187 -12.26 -11.23 24.09
C LEU A 187 -11.37 -10.01 24.28
N ASN A 188 -10.06 -10.24 24.25
CA ASN A 188 -9.09 -9.16 24.29
C ASN A 188 -9.01 -8.47 22.93
N LEU A 189 -9.74 -7.37 22.82
CA LEU A 189 -9.81 -6.55 21.62
C LEU A 189 -8.43 -6.03 21.17
N HIS A 190 -7.58 -5.65 22.12
CA HIS A 190 -6.23 -5.17 21.83
C HIS A 190 -5.36 -6.27 21.24
N PHE A 191 -5.56 -7.53 21.66
CA PHE A 191 -4.84 -8.67 21.10
C PHE A 191 -5.31 -8.97 19.67
N ILE A 192 -6.63 -8.90 19.41
CA ILE A 192 -7.19 -9.02 18.06
C ILE A 192 -6.65 -7.90 17.16
N ALA A 193 -6.62 -6.66 17.64
CA ALA A 193 -6.07 -5.50 16.93
C ALA A 193 -4.60 -5.74 16.53
N PHE A 194 -3.80 -6.29 17.44
CA PHE A 194 -2.43 -6.73 17.15
C PHE A 194 -2.42 -7.82 16.07
N LEU A 195 -3.19 -8.89 16.23
CA LEU A 195 -3.20 -10.02 15.29
C LEU A 195 -3.50 -9.60 13.85
N VAL A 196 -4.46 -8.67 13.65
CA VAL A 196 -4.85 -8.21 12.31
C VAL A 196 -3.96 -7.10 11.74
N THR A 197 -3.10 -6.46 12.54
CA THR A 197 -2.19 -5.38 12.08
C THR A 197 -0.72 -5.59 12.46
N ALA A 198 -0.34 -6.82 12.79
CA ALA A 198 0.92 -7.14 13.44
C ALA A 198 2.17 -6.62 12.72
N GLU A 199 2.19 -6.56 11.38
CA GLU A 199 3.34 -6.04 10.60
C GLU A 199 3.67 -4.58 10.87
N ARG A 200 2.74 -3.79 11.43
CA ARG A 200 2.91 -2.37 11.72
C ARG A 200 3.12 -2.08 13.21
N TRP A 201 2.91 -3.07 14.06
CA TRP A 201 2.97 -2.93 15.51
C TRP A 201 4.41 -2.74 15.99
N ARG A 202 4.69 -1.74 16.85
CA ARG A 202 6.03 -1.57 17.42
C ARG A 202 6.16 -2.33 18.76
N GLY A 203 7.33 -2.91 19.00
CA GLY A 203 7.67 -3.55 20.28
C GLY A 203 7.86 -5.07 20.20
N GLU A 204 7.97 -5.71 21.38
CA GLU A 204 8.33 -7.13 21.52
C GLU A 204 7.21 -8.11 21.12
N TRP A 205 6.00 -7.61 20.86
CA TRP A 205 4.84 -8.44 20.55
C TRP A 205 5.03 -9.23 19.26
N GLN A 206 5.63 -8.59 18.25
CA GLN A 206 5.88 -9.25 16.97
C GLN A 206 6.73 -10.52 17.17
N SER A 207 7.82 -10.44 17.94
CA SER A 207 8.70 -11.57 18.21
C SER A 207 8.06 -12.65 19.08
N ARG A 208 7.23 -12.28 20.06
CA ARG A 208 6.61 -13.23 21.00
C ARG A 208 5.55 -14.13 20.35
N PHE A 209 4.82 -13.61 19.36
CA PHE A 209 3.69 -14.29 18.73
C PHE A 209 3.94 -14.67 17.27
N LEU A 210 5.21 -14.76 16.82
CA LEU A 210 5.57 -15.11 15.44
C LEU A 210 4.86 -16.37 14.90
N PRO A 211 4.77 -17.49 15.65
CA PRO A 211 4.08 -18.68 15.16
C PRO A 211 2.60 -18.42 14.81
N LEU A 212 1.88 -17.67 15.65
CA LEU A 212 0.48 -17.29 15.39
C LEU A 212 0.39 -16.34 14.20
N ARG A 213 1.34 -15.40 14.12
CA ARG A 213 1.42 -14.47 13.00
C ARG A 213 1.61 -15.21 11.68
N HIS A 214 2.42 -16.27 11.65
CA HIS A 214 2.60 -17.09 10.45
C HIS A 214 1.35 -17.88 10.03
N MET A 215 0.39 -18.10 10.95
CA MET A 215 -0.89 -18.73 10.62
C MET A 215 -1.91 -17.75 10.02
N LEU A 216 -1.74 -16.44 10.26
CA LEU A 216 -2.60 -15.36 9.74
C LEU A 216 -1.99 -14.69 8.50
N ASP A 217 -0.70 -14.35 8.57
CA ASP A 217 0.09 -13.68 7.53
C ASP A 217 1.53 -14.23 7.50
N GLY A 218 1.68 -15.38 6.82
CA GLY A 218 2.92 -16.10 6.55
C GLY A 218 3.03 -16.53 5.08
N GLU A 219 3.89 -17.51 4.77
CA GLU A 219 3.96 -18.04 3.38
C GLU A 219 2.86 -19.06 3.06
N ILE A 220 2.46 -19.81 4.09
CA ILE A 220 1.34 -20.74 4.08
C ILE A 220 0.54 -20.46 5.35
N ASP A 221 -0.57 -19.77 5.19
CA ASP A 221 -1.44 -19.30 6.26
C ASP A 221 -2.91 -19.49 5.88
N ALA A 222 -3.82 -19.16 6.79
CA ALA A 222 -5.25 -19.30 6.54
C ALA A 222 -5.73 -18.45 5.36
N ASP A 223 -5.20 -17.24 5.21
CA ASP A 223 -5.56 -16.28 4.17
C ASP A 223 -5.29 -16.82 2.76
N ARG A 224 -4.03 -17.19 2.53
CA ARG A 224 -3.50 -17.70 1.27
C ARG A 224 -4.08 -19.06 0.95
N LEU A 225 -4.29 -19.92 1.95
CA LEU A 225 -4.96 -21.20 1.74
C LEU A 225 -6.41 -21.04 1.30
N ASP A 226 -7.15 -20.04 1.78
CA ASP A 226 -8.49 -19.74 1.25
C ASP A 226 -8.39 -19.13 -0.16
N TYR A 227 -7.76 -17.95 -0.30
CA TYR A 227 -7.87 -17.20 -1.55
C TYR A 227 -7.24 -17.96 -2.73
N VAL A 228 -6.12 -18.67 -2.55
CA VAL A 228 -5.50 -19.41 -3.67
C VAL A 228 -6.46 -20.48 -4.20
N HIS A 229 -7.14 -21.23 -3.34
CA HIS A 229 -8.10 -22.24 -3.78
C HIS A 229 -9.39 -21.61 -4.31
N ARG A 230 -9.89 -20.57 -3.62
CA ARG A 230 -11.13 -19.86 -4.01
C ARG A 230 -10.97 -19.16 -5.35
N ASP A 231 -9.90 -18.39 -5.51
CA ASP A 231 -9.61 -17.66 -6.75
C ASP A 231 -9.39 -18.64 -7.90
N ALA A 232 -8.66 -19.74 -7.68
CA ALA A 232 -8.47 -20.78 -8.68
C ALA A 232 -9.79 -21.43 -9.11
N GLN A 233 -10.66 -21.77 -8.15
CA GLN A 233 -11.96 -22.38 -8.44
C GLN A 233 -12.84 -21.50 -9.33
N HIS A 234 -12.77 -20.19 -9.15
CA HIS A 234 -13.58 -19.23 -9.91
C HIS A 234 -12.88 -18.72 -11.18
N THR A 235 -11.67 -19.19 -11.50
CA THR A 235 -10.88 -18.71 -12.66
C THR A 235 -10.25 -19.85 -13.47
N ILE A 236 -9.13 -20.40 -13.01
CA ILE A 236 -8.21 -21.27 -13.77
C ILE A 236 -8.37 -22.77 -13.45
N GLY A 237 -9.27 -23.12 -12.52
CA GLY A 237 -9.42 -24.48 -12.01
C GLY A 237 -8.47 -24.78 -10.84
N VAL A 238 -8.87 -25.68 -9.96
CA VAL A 238 -8.14 -26.01 -8.73
C VAL A 238 -7.23 -27.23 -8.92
N LEU A 239 -6.02 -27.16 -8.38
CA LEU A 239 -5.12 -28.30 -8.20
C LEU A 239 -5.07 -28.70 -6.72
N GLY A 240 -5.65 -29.84 -6.37
CA GLY A 240 -5.72 -30.34 -4.99
C GLY A 240 -6.79 -29.66 -4.12
N LYS A 241 -6.73 -29.83 -2.80
CA LYS A 241 -7.62 -29.15 -1.83
C LYS A 241 -6.80 -28.47 -0.74
N SER A 242 -7.34 -27.40 -0.17
CA SER A 242 -6.75 -26.70 0.99
C SER A 242 -6.53 -27.66 2.17
N GLY A 243 -7.46 -28.61 2.36
CA GLY A 243 -7.35 -29.65 3.37
C GLY A 243 -6.13 -30.54 3.26
N ASP A 244 -5.65 -30.82 2.04
CA ASP A 244 -4.48 -31.66 1.82
C ASP A 244 -3.21 -30.93 2.25
N VAL A 245 -3.11 -29.63 1.92
CA VAL A 245 -2.02 -28.75 2.39
C VAL A 245 -2.04 -28.62 3.91
N ILE A 246 -3.21 -28.39 4.50
CA ILE A 246 -3.38 -28.31 5.96
C ILE A 246 -2.88 -29.60 6.63
N SER A 247 -3.24 -30.77 6.09
CA SER A 247 -2.84 -32.06 6.67
C SER A 247 -1.32 -32.29 6.65
N ALA A 248 -0.60 -31.63 5.72
CA ALA A 248 0.85 -31.68 5.65
C ALA A 248 1.53 -30.79 6.70
N ILE A 249 0.85 -29.79 7.25
CA ILE A 249 1.41 -28.88 8.26
C ILE A 249 1.45 -29.58 9.61
N LEU A 250 2.63 -29.61 10.23
CA LEU A 250 2.87 -30.20 11.55
C LEU A 250 2.85 -29.13 12.64
N SER A 251 3.56 -28.01 12.42
CA SER A 251 3.69 -26.92 13.38
C SER A 251 4.00 -25.59 12.71
N TYR A 252 3.93 -24.51 13.50
CA TYR A 252 4.47 -23.20 13.17
C TYR A 252 5.46 -22.81 14.25
N ASP A 253 6.60 -22.23 13.86
CA ASP A 253 7.57 -21.65 14.79
C ASP A 253 7.96 -20.22 14.35
N GLU A 254 9.06 -19.70 14.90
CA GLU A 254 9.60 -18.37 14.63
C GLU A 254 10.06 -18.14 13.19
N LEU A 255 10.30 -19.20 12.41
CA LEU A 255 10.73 -19.10 11.02
C LEU A 255 9.56 -19.32 10.04
N GLY A 256 8.56 -20.12 10.41
CA GLY A 256 7.43 -20.40 9.52
C GLY A 256 6.79 -21.77 9.76
N PRO A 257 6.02 -22.27 8.78
CA PRO A 257 5.41 -23.60 8.86
C PRO A 257 6.47 -24.70 8.71
N VAL A 258 6.30 -25.76 9.52
CA VAL A 258 7.02 -27.03 9.39
C VAL A 258 6.03 -28.06 8.86
N CYS A 259 6.38 -28.70 7.75
CA CYS A 259 5.50 -29.60 7.00
C CYS A 259 6.11 -31.01 6.88
N SER A 260 5.26 -32.01 6.64
CA SER A 260 5.64 -33.42 6.47
C SER A 260 5.71 -33.86 5.01
N ASP A 261 4.81 -33.36 4.16
CA ASP A 261 4.65 -33.81 2.77
C ASP A 261 4.93 -32.67 1.78
N PRO A 262 6.00 -32.75 0.98
CA PRO A 262 6.29 -31.76 -0.07
C PRO A 262 5.26 -31.78 -1.22
N ALA A 263 4.63 -32.91 -1.53
CA ALA A 263 3.78 -33.03 -2.73
C ALA A 263 2.57 -32.08 -2.68
N GLN A 264 1.92 -31.98 -1.52
CA GLN A 264 0.77 -31.06 -1.34
C GLN A 264 1.19 -29.60 -1.44
N LEU A 265 2.39 -29.26 -0.94
CA LEU A 265 2.96 -27.92 -1.08
C LEU A 265 3.23 -27.58 -2.55
N GLY A 266 3.73 -28.55 -3.32
CA GLY A 266 3.98 -28.38 -4.76
C GLY A 266 2.73 -27.96 -5.54
N ASN A 267 1.58 -28.62 -5.30
CA ASN A 267 0.31 -28.26 -5.94
C ASN A 267 -0.14 -26.84 -5.58
N PHE A 268 -0.05 -26.48 -4.31
CA PHE A 268 -0.38 -25.14 -3.83
C PHE A 268 0.50 -24.06 -4.47
N LEU A 269 1.82 -24.27 -4.51
CA LEU A 269 2.76 -23.34 -5.12
C LEU A 269 2.54 -23.20 -6.63
N ALA A 270 2.27 -24.31 -7.33
CA ALA A 270 1.97 -24.32 -8.76
C ALA A 270 0.69 -23.51 -9.07
N MET A 271 -0.38 -23.76 -8.32
CA MET A 271 -1.65 -23.06 -8.47
C MET A 271 -1.50 -21.57 -8.19
N ARG A 272 -0.78 -21.20 -7.12
CA ARG A 272 -0.49 -19.81 -6.79
C ARG A 272 0.31 -19.12 -7.89
N ALA A 273 1.36 -19.76 -8.43
CA ALA A 273 2.12 -19.21 -9.56
C ALA A 273 1.25 -19.05 -10.82
N HIS A 274 0.35 -19.99 -11.09
CA HIS A 274 -0.57 -19.91 -12.22
C HIS A 274 -1.57 -18.74 -12.07
N LEU A 275 -2.10 -18.50 -10.86
CA LEU A 275 -2.96 -17.35 -10.57
C LEU A 275 -2.26 -16.01 -10.81
N TYR A 276 -1.03 -15.85 -10.33
CA TYR A 276 -0.26 -14.62 -10.57
C TYR A 276 -0.08 -14.37 -12.07
N SER A 277 0.36 -15.39 -12.81
CA SER A 277 0.63 -15.27 -14.25
C SER A 277 -0.62 -15.03 -15.11
N SER A 278 -1.75 -15.66 -14.78
CA SER A 278 -2.93 -15.72 -15.67
C SER A 278 -4.10 -14.85 -15.23
N VAL A 279 -4.17 -14.47 -13.94
CA VAL A 279 -5.29 -13.72 -13.37
C VAL A 279 -4.83 -12.39 -12.80
N TYR A 280 -3.91 -12.39 -11.83
CA TYR A 280 -3.57 -11.16 -11.11
C TYR A 280 -2.80 -10.16 -11.97
N PHE A 281 -1.92 -10.64 -12.86
CA PHE A 281 -1.18 -9.82 -13.81
C PHE A 281 -1.77 -9.80 -15.22
N ALA A 282 -3.00 -10.29 -15.39
CA ALA A 282 -3.62 -10.31 -16.69
C ALA A 282 -3.80 -8.86 -17.22
N PRO A 283 -3.31 -8.54 -18.44
CA PRO A 283 -3.29 -7.16 -18.94
C PRO A 283 -4.64 -6.44 -18.92
N HIS A 284 -5.74 -7.15 -19.19
CA HIS A 284 -7.08 -6.56 -19.13
C HIS A 284 -7.45 -6.04 -17.73
N ASN A 285 -7.02 -6.74 -16.67
CA ASN A 285 -7.28 -6.36 -15.27
C ASN A 285 -6.41 -5.16 -14.89
N ARG A 286 -5.12 -5.22 -15.24
CA ARG A 286 -4.17 -4.11 -15.04
C ARG A 286 -4.64 -2.84 -15.74
N PHE A 287 -5.13 -2.95 -16.97
CA PHE A 287 -5.65 -1.81 -17.71
C PHE A 287 -6.77 -1.11 -16.93
N ARG A 288 -7.73 -1.87 -16.38
CA ARG A 288 -8.85 -1.30 -15.62
C ARG A 288 -8.43 -0.64 -14.31
N VAL A 289 -7.45 -1.20 -13.62
CA VAL A 289 -6.80 -0.53 -12.47
C VAL A 289 -6.30 0.85 -12.90
N MET A 290 -5.64 0.94 -14.06
CA MET A 290 -5.07 2.21 -14.55
C MET A 290 -6.13 3.20 -15.04
N LEU A 291 -7.22 2.70 -15.65
CA LEU A 291 -8.36 3.53 -16.02
C LEU A 291 -9.00 4.13 -14.77
N LEU A 292 -9.26 3.32 -13.74
CA LEU A 292 -9.84 3.80 -12.48
C LEU A 292 -8.93 4.82 -11.79
N LYS A 293 -7.62 4.56 -11.69
CA LYS A 293 -6.64 5.55 -11.19
C LYS A 293 -6.71 6.86 -11.97
N SER A 294 -6.79 6.79 -13.29
CA SER A 294 -6.86 7.98 -14.16
C SER A 294 -8.17 8.75 -14.03
N ILE A 295 -9.28 8.06 -13.75
CA ILE A 295 -10.58 8.66 -13.44
C ILE A 295 -10.51 9.39 -12.10
N LEU A 296 -10.11 8.70 -11.02
CA LEU A 296 -10.02 9.27 -9.68
C LEU A 296 -9.10 10.49 -9.63
N GLN A 297 -7.90 10.37 -10.22
CA GLN A 297 -6.96 11.48 -10.31
C GLN A 297 -7.55 12.66 -11.09
N GLY A 298 -8.09 12.39 -12.27
CA GLY A 298 -8.58 13.44 -13.16
C GLY A 298 -9.83 14.15 -12.67
N VAL A 299 -10.70 13.47 -11.93
CA VAL A 299 -11.88 14.09 -11.32
C VAL A 299 -11.45 15.02 -10.18
N ARG A 300 -10.50 14.60 -9.34
CA ARG A 300 -9.99 15.41 -8.22
C ARG A 300 -9.23 16.66 -8.66
N GLU A 301 -8.56 16.59 -9.81
CA GLU A 301 -7.89 17.72 -10.43
C GLU A 301 -8.85 18.64 -11.22
N SER A 302 -10.14 18.28 -11.31
CA SER A 302 -11.15 19.00 -12.10
C SER A 302 -12.16 19.73 -11.20
N PRO A 303 -12.68 20.91 -11.63
CA PRO A 303 -13.80 21.56 -10.96
C PRO A 303 -15.11 20.74 -10.93
N VAL A 304 -15.14 19.59 -11.59
CA VAL A 304 -16.27 18.65 -11.58
C VAL A 304 -16.41 17.93 -10.23
N ALA A 305 -15.32 17.87 -9.45
CA ALA A 305 -15.23 17.24 -8.14
C ALA A 305 -16.41 17.56 -7.20
N GLU A 306 -16.82 18.84 -7.13
CA GLU A 306 -17.82 19.34 -6.16
C GLU A 306 -19.23 18.72 -6.29
N GLN A 307 -19.52 17.97 -7.36
CA GLN A 307 -20.85 17.38 -7.61
C GLN A 307 -20.98 15.91 -7.20
N PHE A 308 -19.90 15.32 -6.68
CA PHE A 308 -19.81 13.91 -6.32
C PHE A 308 -19.41 13.78 -4.86
N LEU A 309 -19.78 12.68 -4.20
CA LEU A 309 -19.46 12.48 -2.79
C LEU A 309 -18.17 11.66 -2.65
N LEU A 310 -18.07 10.53 -3.34
CA LEU A 310 -16.94 9.60 -3.21
C LEU A 310 -15.77 9.96 -4.12
N LEU A 311 -16.00 10.30 -5.38
CA LEU A 311 -14.92 10.61 -6.33
C LEU A 311 -13.93 11.70 -5.86
N PRO A 312 -14.37 12.82 -5.25
CA PRO A 312 -13.46 13.86 -4.76
C PRO A 312 -12.89 13.56 -3.38
N ALA A 313 -13.51 12.68 -2.59
CA ALA A 313 -13.15 12.43 -1.20
C ALA A 313 -11.77 11.76 -1.10
N ARG A 314 -10.77 12.50 -0.63
CA ARG A 314 -9.42 11.96 -0.39
C ARG A 314 -9.28 11.43 1.04
N HIS A 315 -9.63 12.25 2.01
CA HIS A 315 -9.58 11.94 3.43
C HIS A 315 -10.98 11.54 3.88
N ILE A 316 -11.14 10.35 4.44
CA ILE A 316 -12.44 9.81 4.85
C ILE A 316 -12.38 9.22 6.26
N GLY A 317 -13.41 9.49 7.05
CA GLY A 317 -13.65 8.85 8.34
C GLY A 317 -14.40 7.51 8.21
N THR A 318 -14.65 6.84 9.33
CA THR A 318 -15.24 5.49 9.37
C THR A 318 -16.60 5.39 8.69
N ALA A 319 -17.48 6.37 8.92
CA ALA A 319 -18.83 6.36 8.33
C ALA A 319 -18.80 6.39 6.79
N ALA A 320 -17.95 7.24 6.20
CA ALA A 320 -17.79 7.31 4.74
C ALA A 320 -17.09 6.06 4.19
N PHE A 321 -16.12 5.50 4.92
CA PHE A 321 -15.47 4.23 4.57
C PHE A 321 -16.49 3.07 4.51
N LEU A 322 -17.41 3.00 5.47
CA LEU A 322 -18.43 1.94 5.53
C LEU A 322 -19.45 1.98 4.38
N GLU A 323 -19.62 3.14 3.73
CA GLU A 323 -20.46 3.31 2.53
C GLU A 323 -19.69 3.13 1.21
N LEU A 324 -18.35 3.08 1.27
CA LEU A 324 -17.49 2.93 0.11
C LEU A 324 -17.32 1.45 -0.25
N ASP A 325 -17.87 1.03 -1.39
CA ASP A 325 -17.76 -0.32 -1.95
C ASP A 325 -17.79 -0.29 -3.49
N ASP A 326 -17.70 -1.46 -4.14
CA ASP A 326 -17.56 -1.50 -5.61
C ASP A 326 -18.80 -0.90 -6.28
N VAL A 327 -19.98 -1.15 -5.69
CA VAL A 327 -21.28 -0.72 -6.21
C VAL A 327 -21.43 0.80 -6.10
N SER A 328 -21.13 1.38 -4.94
CA SER A 328 -21.26 2.83 -4.74
C SER A 328 -20.26 3.61 -5.60
N LEU A 329 -19.02 3.13 -5.73
CA LEU A 329 -18.01 3.77 -6.57
C LEU A 329 -18.37 3.71 -8.07
N GLU A 330 -18.82 2.56 -8.56
CA GLU A 330 -19.23 2.42 -9.97
C GLU A 330 -20.48 3.23 -10.30
N ALA A 331 -21.41 3.39 -9.35
CA ALA A 331 -22.59 4.22 -9.52
C ALA A 331 -22.21 5.69 -9.78
N GLU A 332 -21.26 6.25 -9.01
CA GLU A 332 -20.78 7.61 -9.24
C GLU A 332 -20.03 7.76 -10.56
N ILE A 333 -19.17 6.80 -10.92
CA ILE A 333 -18.45 6.80 -12.21
C ILE A 333 -19.45 6.76 -13.38
N THR A 334 -20.48 5.93 -13.28
CA THR A 334 -21.53 5.80 -14.29
C THR A 334 -22.33 7.10 -14.42
N SER A 335 -22.66 7.72 -13.28
CA SER A 335 -23.33 9.04 -13.24
C SER A 335 -22.48 10.10 -13.94
N LEU A 336 -21.18 10.17 -13.64
CA LEU A 336 -20.24 11.09 -14.30
C LEU A 336 -20.17 10.85 -15.82
N SER A 337 -20.11 9.59 -16.25
CA SER A 337 -20.03 9.23 -17.68
C SER A 337 -21.24 9.71 -18.50
N ARG A 338 -22.42 9.76 -17.87
CA ARG A 338 -23.68 10.23 -18.46
C ARG A 338 -23.91 11.73 -18.30
N SER A 339 -23.14 12.38 -17.42
CA SER A 339 -23.27 13.80 -17.12
C SER A 339 -22.64 14.70 -18.22
N PRO A 340 -23.21 15.89 -18.51
CA PRO A 340 -22.56 16.88 -19.37
C PRO A 340 -21.20 17.35 -18.82
N LEU A 341 -20.95 17.18 -17.51
CA LEU A 341 -19.69 17.52 -16.86
C LEU A 341 -18.48 16.77 -17.42
N ARG A 342 -18.68 15.61 -18.05
CA ARG A 342 -17.57 14.85 -18.67
C ARG A 342 -16.76 15.70 -19.66
N ALA A 343 -17.39 16.69 -20.30
CA ALA A 343 -16.72 17.60 -21.23
C ALA A 343 -15.67 18.51 -20.57
N ARG A 344 -15.67 18.62 -19.23
CA ARG A 344 -14.74 19.42 -18.43
C ARG A 344 -13.55 18.61 -17.91
N LEU A 345 -13.49 17.31 -18.20
CA LEU A 345 -12.40 16.43 -17.79
C LEU A 345 -11.23 16.54 -18.76
N SER A 346 -10.02 16.21 -18.29
CA SER A 346 -8.85 16.11 -19.17
C SER A 346 -9.07 15.08 -20.29
N LYS A 347 -8.28 15.16 -21.39
CA LYS A 347 -8.34 14.16 -22.47
C LYS A 347 -8.09 12.74 -21.93
N ARG A 348 -7.06 12.55 -21.11
CA ARG A 348 -6.74 11.25 -20.49
C ARG A 348 -7.88 10.71 -19.64
N THR A 349 -8.48 11.55 -18.81
CA THR A 349 -9.59 11.17 -17.90
C THR A 349 -10.85 10.86 -18.68
N SER A 350 -11.16 11.62 -19.74
CA SER A 350 -12.31 11.38 -20.61
C SER A 350 -12.19 10.04 -21.35
N ILE A 351 -10.98 9.73 -21.86
CA ILE A 351 -10.67 8.44 -22.46
C ILE A 351 -10.83 7.33 -21.43
N ALA A 352 -10.23 7.50 -20.24
CA ALA A 352 -10.30 6.51 -19.18
C ALA A 352 -11.74 6.21 -18.77
N LEU A 353 -12.57 7.24 -18.60
CA LEU A 353 -13.98 7.15 -18.29
C LEU A 353 -14.77 6.41 -19.37
N THR A 354 -14.49 6.69 -20.65
CA THR A 354 -15.16 6.03 -21.79
C THR A 354 -14.82 4.55 -21.85
N GLU A 355 -13.53 4.21 -21.75
CA GLU A 355 -13.08 2.82 -21.79
C GLU A 355 -13.56 2.03 -20.57
N PHE A 356 -13.62 2.67 -19.39
CA PHE A 356 -14.10 2.03 -18.18
C PHE A 356 -15.58 1.64 -18.28
N THR A 357 -16.44 2.54 -18.77
CA THR A 357 -17.90 2.33 -18.80
C THR A 357 -18.42 1.60 -20.03
N SER A 358 -17.73 1.71 -21.17
CA SER A 358 -18.22 1.19 -22.46
C SER A 358 -17.46 -0.01 -22.97
N SER A 359 -16.29 -0.34 -22.40
CA SER A 359 -15.45 -1.50 -22.77
C SER A 359 -15.28 -1.65 -24.29
N THR A 360 -14.94 -0.55 -24.97
CA THR A 360 -15.05 -0.42 -26.43
C THR A 360 -14.13 -1.37 -27.22
N GLY A 361 -13.16 -2.01 -26.55
CA GLY A 361 -12.11 -2.80 -27.19
C GLY A 361 -11.15 -1.94 -28.02
N ALA A 362 -11.11 -0.62 -27.77
CA ALA A 362 -10.29 0.32 -28.55
C ALA A 362 -8.80 0.26 -28.22
N TYR A 363 -8.38 -0.52 -27.22
CA TYR A 363 -7.01 -0.59 -26.76
C TYR A 363 -6.36 -1.96 -27.00
N GLU A 364 -5.10 -1.93 -27.44
CA GLU A 364 -4.21 -3.10 -27.53
C GLU A 364 -3.08 -2.93 -26.50
N HIS A 365 -2.36 -4.02 -26.23
CA HIS A 365 -1.24 -4.00 -25.29
C HIS A 365 -0.05 -4.80 -25.81
N PHE A 366 1.13 -4.44 -25.33
CA PHE A 366 2.36 -5.20 -25.51
C PHE A 366 3.29 -5.00 -24.32
N TRP A 367 4.24 -5.92 -24.17
CA TRP A 367 5.27 -5.80 -23.16
C TRP A 367 6.58 -5.29 -23.76
N LEU A 368 7.21 -4.35 -23.05
CA LEU A 368 8.57 -3.90 -23.30
C LEU A 368 9.53 -4.65 -22.38
N ARG A 369 10.62 -5.13 -22.96
CA ARG A 369 11.70 -5.81 -22.23
C ARG A 369 12.81 -4.83 -21.93
N GLU A 370 13.52 -5.10 -20.84
CA GLU A 370 14.84 -4.54 -20.61
C GLU A 370 15.77 -4.93 -21.75
N GLN A 371 16.41 -3.94 -22.35
CA GLN A 371 17.48 -4.12 -23.34
C GLN A 371 18.77 -3.55 -22.76
N GLU A 372 19.91 -4.16 -23.08
CA GLU A 372 21.22 -3.59 -22.75
C GLU A 372 21.32 -2.19 -23.36
N ASN A 373 21.45 -1.18 -22.52
CA ASN A 373 21.42 0.21 -22.95
C ASN A 373 22.76 0.53 -23.66
N PRO A 374 22.78 0.88 -24.96
CA PRO A 374 24.00 1.43 -25.55
C PRO A 374 24.33 2.74 -24.82
N ALA A 375 25.58 2.91 -24.38
CA ALA A 375 26.01 4.06 -23.60
C ALA A 375 25.58 5.40 -24.25
N GLY A 376 24.67 6.13 -23.60
CA GLY A 376 24.16 7.43 -24.06
C GLY A 376 23.04 7.97 -23.17
N GLU A 377 22.88 9.29 -23.14
CA GLU A 377 21.72 9.93 -22.50
C GLU A 377 20.43 9.52 -23.23
N PRO A 378 19.38 9.09 -22.52
CA PRO A 378 18.12 8.76 -23.16
C PRO A 378 17.49 10.01 -23.76
N PRO A 379 17.02 9.97 -25.02
CA PRO A 379 16.34 11.11 -25.60
C PRO A 379 15.04 11.41 -24.86
N ALA A 380 14.73 12.70 -24.72
CA ALA A 380 13.46 13.15 -24.17
C ALA A 380 12.31 12.76 -25.11
N VAL A 381 11.61 11.66 -24.82
CA VAL A 381 10.43 11.23 -25.58
C VAL A 381 9.18 11.72 -24.86
N SER A 382 8.35 12.51 -25.58
CA SER A 382 7.01 12.88 -25.10
C SER A 382 6.07 11.67 -25.20
N VAL A 383 5.58 11.19 -24.05
CA VAL A 383 4.65 10.06 -23.97
C VAL A 383 3.21 10.57 -24.10
N PRO A 384 2.43 10.15 -25.12
CA PRO A 384 1.06 10.60 -25.35
C PRO A 384 0.12 10.42 -24.15
N GLN A 385 -0.94 11.24 -24.08
CA GLN A 385 -1.91 11.19 -22.97
C GLN A 385 -2.84 9.96 -23.02
N ASP A 386 -3.04 9.41 -24.22
CA ASP A 386 -3.87 8.23 -24.50
C ASP A 386 -3.08 6.92 -24.41
N VAL A 387 -1.81 6.96 -23.99
CA VAL A 387 -0.98 5.79 -23.66
C VAL A 387 -1.00 5.57 -22.15
N PHE A 388 -1.29 4.33 -21.76
CA PHE A 388 -1.25 3.87 -20.38
C PHE A 388 -0.13 2.84 -20.25
N PHE A 389 0.68 2.92 -19.19
CA PHE A 389 1.71 1.91 -18.94
C PHE A 389 1.97 1.70 -17.45
N GLU A 390 2.46 0.50 -17.09
CA GLU A 390 2.82 0.10 -15.73
C GLU A 390 4.20 -0.58 -15.74
N ILE A 391 4.96 -0.44 -14.65
CA ILE A 391 6.32 -0.95 -14.49
C ILE A 391 6.36 -2.01 -13.40
N TYR A 392 7.08 -3.10 -13.66
CA TYR A 392 7.28 -4.23 -12.77
C TYR A 392 8.77 -4.33 -12.44
N GLU A 393 9.15 -3.87 -11.26
CA GLU A 393 10.53 -4.01 -10.80
C GLU A 393 10.74 -5.39 -10.14
N PRO A 394 11.87 -6.07 -10.41
CA PRO A 394 12.19 -7.31 -9.73
C PRO A 394 12.41 -7.03 -8.23
N SER A 395 11.60 -7.64 -7.37
CA SER A 395 11.87 -7.67 -5.93
C SER A 395 12.94 -8.72 -5.62
N ALA A 396 13.84 -8.41 -4.68
CA ALA A 396 14.73 -9.44 -4.12
C ALA A 396 13.87 -10.57 -3.50
N PRO A 397 14.11 -11.85 -3.85
CA PRO A 397 13.40 -12.94 -3.24
C PRO A 397 13.65 -12.93 -1.73
N ARG A 398 12.58 -12.96 -0.93
CA ARG A 398 12.71 -13.20 0.51
C ARG A 398 13.06 -14.67 0.70
N ARG A 399 13.94 -14.98 1.67
CA ARG A 399 14.20 -16.37 2.04
C ARG A 399 12.90 -16.99 2.55
N SER A 400 12.58 -18.19 2.03
CA SER A 400 11.39 -18.91 2.47
C SER A 400 11.59 -19.50 3.87
N GLY A 401 10.60 -19.35 4.74
CA GLY A 401 10.54 -19.93 6.08
C GLY A 401 9.93 -21.33 6.13
N VAL A 402 9.40 -21.83 5.00
CA VAL A 402 8.77 -23.15 4.91
C VAL A 402 9.85 -24.24 5.00
N ARG A 403 9.67 -25.18 5.93
CA ARG A 403 10.59 -26.31 6.14
C ARG A 403 9.86 -27.66 6.13
N LEU A 404 10.58 -28.71 5.75
CA LEU A 404 10.13 -30.09 5.78
C LEU A 404 10.79 -30.85 6.93
N ALA A 405 10.00 -31.54 7.73
CA ALA A 405 10.49 -32.47 8.74
C ALA A 405 10.76 -33.84 8.09
N MET A 406 12.04 -34.22 8.02
CA MET A 406 12.48 -35.49 7.44
C MET A 406 13.03 -36.42 8.53
N PRO A 407 12.45 -37.62 8.72
CA PRO A 407 13.03 -38.61 9.62
C PRO A 407 14.33 -39.15 9.04
N THR A 408 15.38 -39.17 9.85
CA THR A 408 16.69 -39.70 9.48
C THR A 408 16.79 -41.19 9.86
N PRO A 409 17.70 -41.96 9.21
CA PRO A 409 17.90 -43.38 9.55
C PRO A 409 18.32 -43.64 11.00
N ILE A 410 18.80 -42.62 11.72
CA ILE A 410 19.21 -42.73 13.13
C ILE A 410 18.10 -42.34 14.11
N GLY A 411 16.88 -42.09 13.62
CA GLY A 411 15.70 -41.77 14.45
C GLY A 411 15.57 -40.31 14.85
N GLU A 412 16.44 -39.43 14.32
CA GLU A 412 16.33 -37.98 14.51
C GLU A 412 15.44 -37.36 13.41
N THR A 413 14.95 -36.14 13.63
CA THR A 413 14.25 -35.37 12.58
C THR A 413 15.12 -34.22 12.14
N GLU A 414 15.42 -34.17 10.85
CA GLU A 414 16.09 -33.05 10.21
C GLU A 414 15.05 -32.09 9.62
N LEU A 415 15.29 -30.77 9.75
CA LEU A 415 14.46 -29.76 9.11
C LEU A 415 15.17 -29.23 7.87
N VAL A 416 14.59 -29.48 6.70
CA VAL A 416 15.13 -29.06 5.40
C VAL A 416 14.30 -27.91 4.86
N GLY A 417 14.93 -26.79 4.48
CA GLY A 417 14.21 -25.67 3.87
C GLY A 417 13.59 -26.04 2.53
N ILE A 418 12.41 -25.50 2.21
CA ILE A 418 11.74 -25.80 0.93
C ILE A 418 12.60 -25.48 -0.29
N THR A 419 13.52 -24.53 -0.17
CA THR A 419 14.45 -24.11 -1.22
C THR A 419 15.63 -25.06 -1.41
N GLU A 420 15.82 -26.00 -0.49
CA GLU A 420 16.86 -27.04 -0.53
C GLU A 420 16.33 -28.34 -1.16
N VAL A 421 15.04 -28.38 -1.50
CA VAL A 421 14.36 -29.55 -2.08
C VAL A 421 14.31 -29.42 -3.59
N ASN A 422 14.59 -30.53 -4.29
CA ASN A 422 14.46 -30.59 -5.75
C ASN A 422 13.00 -30.81 -6.17
N GLY A 423 12.53 -30.02 -7.14
CA GLY A 423 11.24 -30.23 -7.78
C GLY A 423 10.79 -29.03 -8.62
N PRO A 424 9.89 -29.25 -9.59
CA PRO A 424 9.56 -28.23 -10.61
C PRO A 424 8.93 -26.94 -10.04
N TYR A 425 8.35 -27.00 -8.85
CA TYR A 425 7.66 -25.86 -8.23
C TYR A 425 8.38 -25.31 -6.99
N PHE A 426 9.48 -25.93 -6.54
CA PHE A 426 10.24 -25.49 -5.37
C PHE A 426 11.30 -24.43 -5.69
N GLU A 427 11.49 -24.10 -6.98
CA GLU A 427 12.22 -22.88 -7.41
C GLU A 427 11.34 -21.62 -7.37
N VAL A 428 10.01 -21.76 -7.29
CA VAL A 428 9.10 -20.61 -7.23
C VAL A 428 9.40 -19.69 -6.03
N PRO A 429 9.71 -20.21 -4.82
CA PRO A 429 10.10 -19.38 -3.69
C PRO A 429 11.51 -18.76 -3.79
N THR A 430 12.42 -19.28 -4.64
CA THR A 430 13.83 -18.83 -4.69
C THR A 430 14.08 -17.67 -5.63
N SER A 431 13.17 -17.39 -6.56
CA SER A 431 13.36 -16.36 -7.59
C SER A 431 12.27 -15.29 -7.53
N GLY A 432 12.70 -14.04 -7.44
CA GLY A 432 11.79 -12.88 -7.48
C GLY A 432 11.02 -12.73 -8.80
N ARG A 433 11.42 -13.49 -9.85
CA ARG A 433 10.74 -13.56 -11.16
C ARG A 433 10.03 -14.89 -11.41
N ALA A 434 10.18 -15.92 -10.57
CA ALA A 434 9.64 -17.26 -10.87
C ALA A 434 8.10 -17.35 -10.79
N THR A 435 7.44 -16.38 -10.16
CA THR A 435 5.97 -16.23 -10.22
C THR A 435 5.50 -15.46 -11.47
N LEU A 436 6.43 -14.98 -12.30
CA LEU A 436 6.19 -14.06 -13.41
C LEU A 436 6.80 -14.60 -14.71
N PRO A 437 6.12 -15.48 -15.46
CA PRO A 437 6.43 -15.71 -16.88
C PRO A 437 5.94 -14.52 -17.71
N ILE A 438 6.30 -13.30 -17.31
CA ILE A 438 5.91 -12.06 -17.95
C ILE A 438 7.04 -11.61 -18.88
N PRO A 439 6.79 -11.42 -20.18
CA PRO A 439 7.82 -10.99 -21.12
C PRO A 439 8.24 -9.53 -20.90
N GLY A 440 9.19 -9.23 -20.01
CA GLY A 440 9.66 -7.85 -19.79
C GLY A 440 9.06 -7.17 -18.57
N ASP A 441 9.40 -5.90 -18.39
CA ASP A 441 9.21 -5.16 -17.14
C ASP A 441 8.30 -3.94 -17.28
N VAL A 442 7.89 -3.57 -18.50
CA VAL A 442 6.92 -2.49 -18.71
C VAL A 442 5.76 -2.97 -19.59
N LEU A 443 4.54 -2.93 -19.05
CA LEU A 443 3.30 -3.23 -19.78
C LEU A 443 2.75 -1.94 -20.36
N VAL A 444 2.50 -1.89 -21.68
CA VAL A 444 2.02 -0.70 -22.39
C VAL A 444 0.68 -0.98 -23.05
N PHE A 445 -0.27 -0.05 -22.91
CA PHE A 445 -1.56 -0.01 -23.58
C PHE A 445 -1.66 1.20 -24.51
N TYR A 446 -2.10 0.97 -25.74
CA TYR A 446 -2.20 1.99 -26.78
C TYR A 446 -3.50 1.83 -27.60
N PRO A 447 -4.04 2.93 -28.18
CA PRO A 447 -5.27 2.86 -28.95
C PRO A 447 -5.07 2.16 -30.30
N ARG A 448 -5.86 1.12 -30.57
CA ARG A 448 -5.84 0.28 -31.78
C ARG A 448 -6.03 1.08 -33.07
N ASN A 449 -6.98 2.01 -33.06
CA ASN A 449 -7.33 2.88 -34.19
C ASN A 449 -6.75 4.30 -34.05
N GLY A 450 -5.77 4.51 -33.17
CA GLY A 450 -5.13 5.81 -33.00
C GLY A 450 -4.50 6.29 -34.31
N ARG A 451 -5.05 7.35 -34.91
CA ARG A 451 -4.45 8.03 -36.07
C ARG A 451 -3.84 9.35 -35.62
N GLY A 452 -2.69 9.71 -36.20
CA GLY A 452 -2.05 11.01 -35.98
C GLY A 452 -0.70 10.95 -35.26
N ARG A 453 -0.23 12.11 -34.83
CA ARG A 453 1.12 12.36 -34.31
C ARG A 453 1.49 11.47 -33.12
N ASP A 454 0.52 11.11 -32.28
CA ASP A 454 0.72 10.37 -31.03
C ASP A 454 1.18 8.91 -31.26
N LEU A 455 0.52 8.17 -32.17
CA LEU A 455 0.94 6.79 -32.51
C LEU A 455 2.27 6.77 -33.28
N SER A 456 2.52 7.78 -34.12
CA SER A 456 3.80 7.92 -34.83
C SER A 456 4.97 8.15 -33.88
N LEU A 457 4.78 8.95 -32.82
CA LEU A 457 5.79 9.17 -31.78
C LEU A 457 6.08 7.89 -30.99
N LEU A 458 5.05 7.13 -30.59
CA LEU A 458 5.22 5.87 -29.88
C LEU A 458 5.95 4.83 -30.75
N LYS A 459 5.56 4.67 -32.02
CA LYS A 459 6.22 3.78 -32.97
C LYS A 459 7.68 4.15 -33.19
N LYS A 460 7.98 5.44 -33.34
CA LYS A 460 9.35 5.94 -33.48
C LYS A 460 10.18 5.64 -32.24
N ALA A 461 9.68 5.96 -31.04
CA ALA A 461 10.40 5.67 -29.79
C ALA A 461 10.64 4.17 -29.56
N PHE A 462 9.70 3.32 -29.98
CA PHE A 462 9.88 1.87 -29.97
C PHE A 462 10.98 1.43 -30.95
N GLN A 463 10.95 1.92 -32.20
CA GLN A 463 11.97 1.63 -33.23
C GLN A 463 13.36 2.11 -32.82
N ASP A 464 13.44 3.24 -32.13
CA ASP A 464 14.68 3.84 -31.65
C ASP A 464 15.20 3.19 -30.35
N ASN A 465 14.51 2.18 -29.78
CA ASN A 465 14.81 1.55 -28.48
C ASN A 465 14.82 2.51 -27.27
N THR A 466 14.07 3.62 -27.35
CA THR A 466 14.06 4.69 -26.33
C THR A 466 12.77 4.72 -25.51
N LEU A 467 11.74 4.00 -25.96
CA LEU A 467 10.42 4.01 -25.33
C LEU A 467 10.47 3.53 -23.87
N ARG A 468 11.17 2.42 -23.56
CA ARG A 468 11.24 1.91 -22.17
C ARG A 468 11.79 2.97 -21.23
N THR A 469 12.93 3.58 -21.57
CA THR A 469 13.57 4.58 -20.72
C THR A 469 12.68 5.80 -20.50
N ALA A 470 11.99 6.26 -21.54
CA ALA A 470 11.04 7.36 -21.43
C ALA A 470 9.82 7.03 -20.55
N LEU A 471 9.32 5.79 -20.62
CA LEU A 471 8.24 5.33 -19.75
C LEU A 471 8.71 5.20 -18.29
N VAL A 472 9.89 4.62 -18.05
CA VAL A 472 10.51 4.55 -16.71
C VAL A 472 10.70 5.93 -16.10
N ALA A 473 11.25 6.87 -16.86
CA ALA A 473 11.35 8.27 -16.48
C ALA A 473 9.98 8.88 -16.13
N LYS A 474 8.98 8.70 -17.00
CA LYS A 474 7.62 9.21 -16.74
C LYS A 474 6.94 8.57 -15.53
N ALA A 475 7.16 7.28 -15.28
CA ALA A 475 6.59 6.57 -14.14
C ALA A 475 7.24 6.93 -12.83
N ARG A 476 8.56 7.18 -12.78
CA ARG A 476 9.30 7.63 -11.58
C ARG A 476 9.04 9.09 -11.22
N GLY A 477 7.87 9.60 -11.61
CA GLY A 477 7.43 10.93 -11.24
C GLY A 477 8.31 12.06 -11.77
N GLU A 478 9.02 11.89 -12.88
CA GLU A 478 9.76 13.00 -13.48
C GLU A 478 8.79 14.08 -13.98
N TRP A 479 9.10 15.35 -13.74
CA TRP A 479 8.20 16.50 -13.92
C TRP A 479 8.05 16.90 -15.39
N ASN A 480 7.52 15.99 -16.21
CA ASN A 480 7.51 16.03 -17.68
C ASN A 480 8.92 15.88 -18.27
N GLY A 481 9.63 14.82 -17.86
CA GLY A 481 11.02 14.56 -18.29
C GLY A 481 12.06 15.41 -17.57
N VAL A 482 11.67 16.06 -16.47
CA VAL A 482 12.60 16.71 -15.54
C VAL A 482 12.80 15.77 -14.35
N PRO A 483 14.00 15.19 -14.18
CA PRO A 483 14.29 14.24 -13.12
C PRO A 483 14.04 14.87 -11.74
N ALA A 484 13.57 14.08 -10.79
CA ALA A 484 13.36 14.52 -9.41
C ALA A 484 14.67 14.55 -8.59
N ASP A 485 15.72 13.88 -9.06
CA ASP A 485 17.06 13.85 -8.48
C ASP A 485 18.10 14.09 -9.57
N THR A 486 18.84 15.20 -9.47
CA THR A 486 19.93 15.54 -10.41
C THR A 486 21.31 15.46 -9.77
N ARG A 487 21.42 15.04 -8.50
CA ARG A 487 22.67 15.13 -7.73
C ARG A 487 23.84 14.39 -8.37
N GLN A 488 23.56 13.29 -9.06
CA GLN A 488 24.54 12.43 -9.73
C GLN A 488 24.46 12.53 -11.27
N LEU A 489 23.63 13.42 -11.81
CA LEU A 489 23.47 13.53 -13.26
C LEU A 489 24.60 14.39 -13.87
N PRO A 490 25.18 13.96 -15.01
CA PRO A 490 26.18 14.75 -15.72
C PRO A 490 25.66 16.14 -16.13
N GLY A 491 26.51 17.15 -16.07
CA GLY A 491 26.19 18.51 -16.49
C GLY A 491 25.33 19.32 -15.51
N PHE A 492 25.15 18.84 -14.27
CA PHE A 492 24.55 19.61 -13.16
C PHE A 492 25.62 20.01 -12.14
N ASP A 493 25.64 21.27 -11.72
CA ASP A 493 26.70 21.84 -10.88
C ASP A 493 26.20 22.58 -9.62
N GLY A 494 27.17 23.02 -8.80
CA GLY A 494 26.96 23.75 -7.56
C GLY A 494 26.40 22.92 -6.39
N PRO A 495 26.10 23.50 -5.22
CA PRO A 495 25.55 22.77 -4.08
C PRO A 495 24.26 22.03 -4.44
N ALA A 496 24.14 20.79 -3.96
CA ALA A 496 22.93 19.99 -4.08
C ALA A 496 21.83 20.56 -3.18
N VAL A 497 20.69 20.92 -3.75
CA VAL A 497 19.58 21.55 -3.03
C VAL A 497 18.44 20.56 -2.79
N PHE A 498 18.08 20.32 -1.54
CA PHE A 498 16.85 19.62 -1.19
C PHE A 498 15.65 20.57 -1.32
N VAL A 499 14.57 20.13 -1.96
CA VAL A 499 13.33 20.91 -2.05
C VAL A 499 12.30 20.30 -1.11
N SER A 500 12.10 20.96 0.02
CA SER A 500 11.11 20.57 1.05
C SER A 500 9.80 21.32 0.81
N TYR A 501 8.69 20.59 0.70
CA TYR A 501 7.39 21.13 0.31
C TYR A 501 6.23 20.24 0.77
N CYS A 502 5.02 20.78 0.75
CA CYS A 502 3.81 19.99 0.96
C CYS A 502 3.23 19.52 -0.39
N VAL A 503 2.78 18.26 -0.48
CA VAL A 503 2.27 17.67 -1.73
C VAL A 503 1.09 18.45 -2.33
N ASP A 504 0.35 19.19 -1.51
CA ASP A 504 -0.77 20.02 -1.96
C ASP A 504 -0.29 21.21 -2.84
N ASP A 505 0.97 21.62 -2.72
CA ASP A 505 1.61 22.68 -3.52
C ASP A 505 2.37 22.16 -4.74
N ILE A 506 2.18 20.87 -5.11
CA ILE A 506 2.95 20.19 -6.16
C ILE A 506 2.98 20.96 -7.48
N THR A 507 1.93 21.70 -7.84
CA THR A 507 1.87 22.48 -9.08
C THR A 507 2.87 23.64 -9.09
N THR A 508 2.95 24.39 -7.98
CA THR A 508 3.90 25.51 -7.83
C THR A 508 5.32 24.99 -7.72
N VAL A 509 5.49 23.94 -6.90
CA VAL A 509 6.76 23.26 -6.70
C VAL A 509 7.27 22.73 -8.04
N ARG A 510 6.39 22.15 -8.88
CA ARG A 510 6.69 21.72 -10.26
C ARG A 510 7.35 22.78 -11.12
N ARG A 511 6.90 24.03 -11.01
CA ARG A 511 7.48 25.15 -11.76
C ARG A 511 8.87 25.50 -11.22
N LEU A 512 9.05 25.46 -9.89
CA LEU A 512 10.32 25.78 -9.23
C LEU A 512 11.46 24.82 -9.64
N VAL A 513 11.28 23.50 -9.59
CA VAL A 513 12.39 22.59 -9.98
C VAL A 513 12.59 22.54 -11.48
N LYS A 514 11.56 22.80 -12.31
CA LYS A 514 11.78 23.03 -13.75
C LYS A 514 12.77 24.16 -13.98
N GLU A 515 12.71 25.23 -13.19
CA GLU A 515 13.65 26.34 -13.26
C GLU A 515 15.04 25.97 -12.73
N LEU A 516 15.14 25.23 -11.62
CA LEU A 516 16.43 24.67 -11.14
C LEU A 516 17.09 23.78 -12.21
N HIS A 517 16.29 22.96 -12.88
CA HIS A 517 16.72 22.08 -13.96
C HIS A 517 17.21 22.85 -15.18
N ARG A 518 16.45 23.86 -15.62
CA ARG A 518 16.83 24.75 -16.74
C ARG A 518 18.17 25.42 -16.50
N ARG A 519 18.47 25.74 -15.22
CA ARG A 519 19.73 26.34 -14.77
C ARG A 519 20.83 25.32 -14.45
N ARG A 520 20.61 24.03 -14.75
CA ARG A 520 21.59 22.94 -14.53
C ARG A 520 22.11 22.86 -13.09
N ARG A 521 21.26 23.09 -12.09
CA ARG A 521 21.62 23.01 -10.66
C ARG A 521 21.36 21.63 -10.08
N ARG A 522 22.26 21.14 -9.23
CA ARG A 522 22.02 19.89 -8.47
C ARG A 522 20.88 20.08 -7.47
N TYR A 523 19.89 19.20 -7.51
CA TYR A 523 18.76 19.22 -6.59
C TYR A 523 18.21 17.82 -6.33
N TYR A 524 17.41 17.71 -5.27
CA TYR A 524 16.64 16.54 -4.92
C TYR A 524 15.26 16.95 -4.41
N ALA A 525 14.20 16.40 -5.01
CA ALA A 525 12.81 16.57 -4.59
C ALA A 525 12.13 15.21 -4.47
N ILE A 526 11.39 14.99 -3.39
CA ILE A 526 10.61 13.77 -3.19
C ILE A 526 9.26 13.95 -3.85
N VAL A 527 8.98 13.21 -4.90
CA VAL A 527 7.77 13.30 -5.74
C VAL A 527 6.84 12.12 -5.49
N GLU A 528 7.40 10.97 -5.08
CA GLU A 528 6.64 9.77 -4.78
C GLU A 528 6.80 9.30 -3.33
N PRO A 529 5.74 8.74 -2.73
CA PRO A 529 5.87 7.97 -1.50
C PRO A 529 6.91 6.86 -1.71
N ASN A 530 7.93 6.81 -0.84
CA ASN A 530 9.07 5.88 -0.91
C ASN A 530 10.12 6.16 -2.01
N GLN A 531 10.12 7.33 -2.64
CA GLN A 531 11.25 7.76 -3.49
C GLN A 531 12.50 7.97 -2.62
N GLY A 532 13.46 7.03 -2.71
CA GLY A 532 14.72 7.06 -1.95
C GLY A 532 15.24 5.67 -1.57
N ILE A 533 16.33 5.62 -0.81
CA ILE A 533 17.05 4.38 -0.44
C ILE A 533 16.42 3.70 0.79
N GLY A 534 15.62 4.44 1.56
CA GLY A 534 14.92 3.95 2.74
C GLY A 534 13.53 3.45 2.37
N GLY A 535 13.18 2.22 2.75
CA GLY A 535 11.86 1.63 2.51
C GLY A 535 10.67 2.32 3.23
N THR A 536 10.78 3.56 3.69
CA THR A 536 9.70 4.37 4.28
C THR A 536 9.82 5.86 3.89
N THR A 537 8.70 6.56 3.75
CA THR A 537 8.65 8.00 3.41
C THR A 537 9.42 8.88 4.41
N ALA A 538 9.31 8.61 5.72
CA ALA A 538 10.03 9.38 6.74
C ALA A 538 11.56 9.24 6.62
N ARG A 539 12.05 8.03 6.33
CA ARG A 539 13.49 7.81 6.12
C ARG A 539 13.99 8.52 4.87
N ASN A 540 13.18 8.56 3.81
CA ASN A 540 13.52 9.28 2.59
C ASN A 540 13.53 10.79 2.77
N SER A 541 12.63 11.33 3.59
CA SER A 541 12.62 12.74 4.02
C SER A 541 13.91 13.09 4.78
N ILE A 542 14.31 12.26 5.75
CA ILE A 542 15.58 12.43 6.50
C ILE A 542 16.79 12.33 5.56
N ASP A 543 16.86 11.27 4.74
CA ASP A 543 17.95 11.05 3.79
C ASP A 543 18.05 12.17 2.75
N GLY A 544 16.93 12.78 2.37
CA GLY A 544 16.90 13.93 1.46
C GLY A 544 17.67 15.12 2.01
N VAL A 545 17.48 15.43 3.29
CA VAL A 545 18.23 16.49 3.99
C VAL A 545 19.69 16.07 4.20
N LEU A 546 19.97 14.84 4.61
CA LEU A 546 21.34 14.38 4.91
C LEU A 546 22.24 14.27 3.68
N ARG A 547 21.66 14.04 2.49
CA ARG A 547 22.41 13.80 1.24
C ARG A 547 22.37 14.99 0.28
N THR A 548 22.16 16.18 0.80
CA THR A 548 22.19 17.46 0.07
C THR A 548 23.06 18.45 0.82
N ASP A 549 23.39 19.56 0.19
CA ASP A 549 24.26 20.60 0.74
C ASP A 549 23.44 21.74 1.36
N ALA A 550 22.24 22.01 0.84
CA ALA A 550 21.33 23.05 1.29
C ALA A 550 19.87 22.64 1.09
N ALA A 551 18.91 23.40 1.64
CA ALA A 551 17.49 23.22 1.38
C ALA A 551 16.78 24.50 0.93
N ILE A 552 15.80 24.35 0.04
CA ILE A 552 14.75 25.33 -0.20
C ILE A 552 13.47 24.82 0.49
N VAL A 553 12.94 25.62 1.41
CA VAL A 553 11.65 25.34 2.08
C VAL A 553 10.57 26.12 1.35
N VAL A 554 9.64 25.41 0.72
CA VAL A 554 8.51 25.98 0.00
C VAL A 554 7.34 26.16 0.98
N ALA A 555 7.28 27.32 1.60
CA ALA A 555 6.30 27.66 2.63
C ALA A 555 4.91 27.88 2.04
N SER A 556 3.90 27.22 2.62
CA SER A 556 2.49 27.35 2.23
C SER A 556 1.58 27.14 3.43
N ARG A 557 0.27 27.44 3.26
CA ARG A 557 -0.73 27.14 4.30
C ARG A 557 -0.75 25.65 4.63
N SER A 558 -0.68 24.78 3.62
CA SER A 558 -0.64 23.33 3.81
C SER A 558 0.65 22.85 4.47
N TYR A 559 1.80 23.44 4.15
CA TYR A 559 3.07 23.11 4.82
C TYR A 559 3.00 23.47 6.31
N GLN A 560 2.47 24.65 6.63
CA GLN A 560 2.25 25.09 8.00
C GLN A 560 1.29 24.17 8.75
N ASP A 561 0.16 23.85 8.14
CA ASP A 561 -0.85 22.96 8.74
C ASP A 561 -0.22 21.61 9.11
N ARG A 562 0.55 20.99 8.21
CA ARG A 562 1.27 19.73 8.47
C ARG A 562 2.28 19.85 9.61
N CYS A 563 2.94 21.00 9.77
CA CYS A 563 3.85 21.21 10.92
C CYS A 563 3.09 21.21 12.26
N GLN A 564 1.85 21.67 12.26
CA GLN A 564 1.03 21.84 13.47
C GLN A 564 0.25 20.56 13.81
N THR A 565 -0.30 19.89 12.80
CA THR A 565 -1.15 18.71 12.95
C THR A 565 -0.38 17.40 12.94
N GLN A 566 0.82 17.36 12.34
CA GLN A 566 1.62 16.13 12.19
C GLN A 566 3.02 16.30 12.79
N LEU A 567 3.11 16.33 14.12
CA LEU A 567 4.38 16.51 14.85
C LEU A 567 5.42 15.41 14.60
N ASN A 568 4.99 14.23 14.16
CA ASN A 568 5.83 13.12 13.69
C ASN A 568 5.69 12.88 12.17
N GLY A 569 5.12 13.85 11.45
CA GLY A 569 4.99 13.80 10.00
C GLY A 569 6.32 14.01 9.28
N ASN A 570 6.33 13.69 7.99
CA ASN A 570 7.52 13.79 7.13
C ASN A 570 8.16 15.19 7.17
N ILE A 571 7.33 16.24 7.08
CA ILE A 571 7.79 17.64 7.11
C ILE A 571 8.46 17.98 8.45
N MET A 572 7.92 17.51 9.57
CA MET A 572 8.55 17.74 10.88
C MET A 572 9.85 16.94 11.05
N HIS A 573 9.96 15.75 10.46
CA HIS A 573 11.23 15.03 10.37
C HIS A 573 12.26 15.79 9.53
N GLU A 574 11.85 16.39 8.41
CA GLU A 574 12.72 17.24 7.58
C GLU A 574 13.22 18.45 8.38
N ILE A 575 12.32 19.20 9.02
CA ILE A 575 12.68 20.38 9.82
C ILE A 575 13.62 20.02 10.97
N ARG A 576 13.34 18.94 11.72
CA ARG A 576 14.23 18.47 12.80
C ARG A 576 15.60 18.07 12.25
N THR A 577 15.66 17.37 11.13
CA THR A 577 16.93 17.00 10.50
C THR A 577 17.72 18.22 10.02
N MET A 578 17.03 19.23 9.46
CA MET A 578 17.64 20.50 9.08
C MET A 578 18.17 21.26 10.29
N HIS A 579 17.39 21.30 11.38
CA HIS A 579 17.80 21.86 12.66
C HIS A 579 19.10 21.21 13.15
N ASP A 580 19.13 19.88 13.25
CA ASP A 580 20.29 19.13 13.74
C ASP A 580 21.55 19.40 12.91
N ARG A 581 21.42 19.52 11.58
CA ARG A 581 22.54 19.87 10.69
C ARG A 581 23.05 21.31 10.88
N ARG A 582 22.20 22.22 11.36
CA ARG A 582 22.53 23.63 11.59
C ARG A 582 23.09 23.91 12.99
N ILE A 583 22.95 22.97 13.95
CA ILE A 583 23.47 23.13 15.32
C ILE A 583 24.99 23.40 15.34
N PRO A 584 25.85 22.64 14.63
CA PRO A 584 27.29 22.84 14.71
C PRO A 584 27.73 24.18 14.10
N ALA A 585 27.06 24.61 13.04
CA ALA A 585 27.24 25.89 12.37
C ALA A 585 26.00 26.18 11.51
N PRO A 586 25.30 27.32 11.71
CA PRO A 586 24.12 27.65 10.90
C PRO A 586 24.40 27.73 9.39
N SER A 587 25.63 28.11 9.01
CA SER A 587 26.14 28.13 7.64
C SER A 587 26.51 26.75 7.07
N GLY A 588 26.54 25.71 7.92
CA GLY A 588 26.87 24.33 7.53
C GLY A 588 25.74 23.61 6.78
N TYR A 589 24.52 24.14 6.82
CA TYR A 589 23.41 23.72 5.98
C TYR A 589 22.46 24.89 5.71
N PRO A 590 22.68 25.63 4.61
CA PRO A 590 21.82 26.76 4.22
C PRO A 590 20.37 26.33 4.01
N VAL A 591 19.44 27.07 4.60
CA VAL A 591 17.99 26.84 4.43
C VAL A 591 17.37 28.14 3.96
N VAL A 592 16.81 28.11 2.75
CA VAL A 592 16.24 29.30 2.11
C VAL A 592 14.73 29.17 1.98
N PRO A 593 13.95 30.04 2.64
CA PRO A 593 12.50 30.03 2.51
C PRO A 593 12.04 30.73 1.23
N VAL A 594 11.14 30.08 0.51
CA VAL A 594 10.37 30.63 -0.62
C VAL A 594 8.90 30.45 -0.29
N SER A 595 8.05 31.45 -0.55
CA SER A 595 6.65 31.40 -0.12
C SER A 595 5.67 31.25 -1.28
N VAL A 596 4.77 30.28 -1.18
CA VAL A 596 3.61 30.13 -2.08
C VAL A 596 2.55 31.16 -1.74
N HIS A 597 2.28 31.38 -0.45
CA HIS A 597 1.22 32.25 0.06
C HIS A 597 1.81 33.52 0.71
N PRO A 598 1.00 34.56 1.02
CA PRO A 598 1.48 35.75 1.72
C PRO A 598 2.18 35.39 3.04
N HIS A 599 3.31 36.04 3.37
CA HIS A 599 4.19 35.66 4.50
C HIS A 599 3.46 35.57 5.84
N ARG A 600 2.48 36.45 6.08
CA ARG A 600 1.63 36.45 7.30
C ARG A 600 0.83 35.16 7.48
N GLU A 601 0.57 34.43 6.41
CA GLU A 601 -0.27 33.22 6.39
C GLU A 601 0.55 31.93 6.55
N VAL A 602 1.88 32.06 6.54
CA VAL A 602 2.85 30.98 6.73
C VAL A 602 3.80 31.26 7.91
N ALA A 603 3.41 32.20 8.76
CA ALA A 603 4.22 32.68 9.89
C ALA A 603 4.34 31.65 11.02
N ASN A 604 3.41 30.69 11.12
CA ASN A 604 3.37 29.68 12.19
C ASN A 604 4.13 28.39 11.82
N ILE A 605 4.83 28.34 10.69
CA ILE A 605 5.86 27.33 10.47
C ILE A 605 6.92 27.54 11.57
N PRO A 606 7.50 26.47 12.16
CA PRO A 606 8.44 26.60 13.26
C PRO A 606 9.82 27.10 12.80
N TRP A 607 9.86 28.34 12.29
CA TRP A 607 11.05 29.01 11.76
C TRP A 607 12.17 29.13 12.80
N SER A 608 11.82 29.23 14.08
CA SER A 608 12.77 29.23 15.20
C SER A 608 13.59 27.94 15.27
N LEU A 609 13.03 26.77 14.92
CA LEU A 609 13.81 25.52 14.81
C LEU A 609 14.85 25.61 13.69
N LEU A 610 14.61 26.42 12.66
CA LEU A 610 15.59 26.65 11.60
C LEU A 610 16.53 27.83 11.92
N GLY A 611 16.46 28.39 13.14
CA GLY A 611 17.26 29.53 13.58
C GLY A 611 16.84 30.85 12.94
N MET A 612 15.55 31.01 12.62
CA MET A 612 14.99 32.20 11.98
C MET A 612 13.88 32.80 12.83
N ASP A 613 14.15 33.92 13.51
CA ASP A 613 13.12 34.68 14.24
C ASP A 613 12.16 35.40 13.28
N ALA A 614 12.68 35.80 12.12
CA ALA A 614 11.91 36.26 10.98
C ALA A 614 12.47 35.58 9.72
N PRO A 615 11.70 34.73 9.01
CA PRO A 615 12.18 34.03 7.82
C PRO A 615 12.52 35.03 6.70
N PRO A 616 13.77 35.00 6.16
CA PRO A 616 14.19 35.88 5.08
C PRO A 616 13.64 35.35 3.75
N PHE A 617 12.32 35.45 3.55
CA PHE A 617 11.66 34.99 2.33
C PHE A 617 12.31 35.62 1.09
N THR A 618 12.64 34.76 0.13
CA THR A 618 13.26 35.19 -1.13
C THR A 618 12.21 35.43 -2.21
N GLY A 619 12.42 36.49 -2.99
CA GLY A 619 11.63 36.78 -4.18
C GLY A 619 10.17 37.15 -3.90
N THR A 620 9.29 36.75 -4.81
CA THR A 620 7.85 37.08 -4.79
C THR A 620 7.01 35.90 -4.33
N VAL A 621 5.78 36.17 -3.88
CA VAL A 621 4.80 35.14 -3.48
C VAL A 621 4.36 34.33 -4.71
N LEU A 622 4.55 33.02 -4.67
CA LEU A 622 4.49 32.18 -5.88
C LEU A 622 3.09 31.81 -6.38
N GLU A 623 2.03 31.88 -5.56
CA GLU A 623 0.66 31.49 -5.94
C GLU A 623 0.20 32.17 -7.25
N LYS A 624 0.61 33.43 -7.46
CA LYS A 624 0.24 34.24 -8.64
C LYS A 624 1.45 34.71 -9.46
N ALA A 625 2.64 34.23 -9.14
CA ALA A 625 3.85 34.66 -9.83
C ALA A 625 3.87 34.15 -11.28
N SER A 626 4.19 35.06 -12.20
CA SER A 626 4.54 34.76 -13.58
C SER A 626 5.86 33.96 -13.66
N ASP A 627 6.14 33.33 -14.80
CA ASP A 627 7.38 32.57 -14.98
C ASP A 627 8.66 33.42 -14.81
N PRO A 628 8.72 34.69 -15.28
CA PRO A 628 9.86 35.56 -14.98
C PRO A 628 10.05 35.86 -13.48
N GLU A 629 8.95 36.09 -12.74
CA GLU A 629 8.99 36.37 -11.29
C GLU A 629 9.44 35.13 -10.50
N LEU A 630 8.97 33.95 -10.89
CA LEU A 630 9.46 32.68 -10.37
C LEU A 630 10.96 32.50 -10.68
N GLY A 631 11.38 32.79 -11.91
CA GLY A 631 12.78 32.73 -12.34
C GLY A 631 13.70 33.62 -11.49
N ALA A 632 13.27 34.85 -11.21
CA ALA A 632 13.98 35.77 -10.32
C ALA A 632 14.00 35.27 -8.87
N THR A 633 12.91 34.65 -8.40
CA THR A 633 12.83 34.06 -7.06
C THR A 633 13.80 32.89 -6.89
N VAL A 634 13.88 31.98 -7.86
CA VAL A 634 14.84 30.87 -7.85
C VAL A 634 16.28 31.38 -7.89
N GLU A 635 16.54 32.43 -8.67
CA GLU A 635 17.86 33.07 -8.72
C GLU A 635 18.28 33.67 -7.39
N ALA A 636 17.38 34.42 -6.74
CA ALA A 636 17.60 34.97 -5.42
C ALA A 636 17.85 33.86 -4.38
N ALA A 637 17.10 32.76 -4.45
CA ALA A 637 17.30 31.63 -3.55
C ALA A 637 18.67 30.95 -3.74
N LEU A 638 19.09 30.73 -4.99
CA LEU A 638 20.41 30.16 -5.30
C LEU A 638 21.56 31.10 -4.90
N ALA A 639 21.38 32.41 -5.07
CA ALA A 639 22.34 33.41 -4.63
C ALA A 639 22.49 33.43 -3.10
N ALA A 640 21.37 33.34 -2.36
CA ALA A 640 21.38 33.23 -0.91
C ALA A 640 22.15 31.98 -0.44
N ILE A 641 21.84 30.81 -1.02
CA ILE A 641 22.58 29.57 -0.76
C ILE A 641 24.08 29.75 -1.03
N GLY A 642 24.45 30.32 -2.18
CA GLY A 642 25.84 30.55 -2.54
C GLY A 642 26.57 31.51 -1.58
N SER A 643 25.88 32.54 -1.09
CA SER A 643 26.47 33.53 -0.17
C SER A 643 26.81 32.93 1.21
N GLU A 644 25.98 32.02 1.72
CA GLU A 644 26.25 31.33 2.99
C GLU A 644 27.45 30.39 2.89
N PHE A 645 27.62 29.71 1.75
CA PHE A 645 28.83 28.90 1.49
C PHE A 645 30.10 29.75 1.35
N ALA A 646 30.01 30.93 0.75
CA ALA A 646 31.15 31.85 0.64
C ALA A 646 31.56 32.44 1.99
N GLY A 647 30.59 32.71 2.89
CA GLY A 647 30.85 33.15 4.26
C GLY A 647 31.54 32.08 5.11
N ALA A 648 31.16 30.81 4.96
CA ALA A 648 31.77 29.69 5.68
C ALA A 648 33.25 29.43 5.30
N ALA A 649 33.65 29.75 4.06
CA ALA A 649 35.04 29.62 3.61
C ALA A 649 35.99 30.69 4.18
N GLY A 650 35.45 31.76 4.77
CA GLY A 650 36.21 32.87 5.37
C GLY A 650 36.61 32.67 6.84
N GLU A 651 36.11 31.64 7.51
CA GLU A 651 36.31 31.38 8.96
C GLU A 651 37.18 30.15 9.26
N LEU A 652 38.16 29.84 8.42
CA LEU A 652 39.25 28.92 8.78
C LEU A 652 40.51 29.74 9.12
N PRO A 653 41.02 29.72 10.37
CA PRO A 653 42.28 30.38 10.68
C PRO A 653 43.42 29.66 9.96
N ARG A 654 44.30 30.45 9.34
CA ARG A 654 45.56 30.00 8.72
C ARG A 654 46.53 29.41 9.74
#